data_AF-A0AAD7TBE3-F1
#
_entry.id   AF-A0AAD7TBE3-F1
#
_cell.length_a   1.000
_cell.length_b   1.000
_cell.length_c   1.000
_cell.angle_alpha   90.00
_cell.angle_beta   90.00
_cell.angle_gamma   90.00
#
_symmetry.space_group_name_H-M   'P 1'
#
loop_
_entity.id
_entity.type
_entity.pdbx_description
1 polymer ?
#
loop_
_entity_poly.entity_id
_entity_poly.type
_entity_poly.pdbx_seq_one_letter_code
_entity_poly.pdbx_strand_id
1 'polypeptide(L)'
;LVQRYGLWDQEDPLDQRTECKGEGAVEGEEPRASESRVTELEEVKPGREEKVEPEEVEPEEDQDPPPAPETGERKRSAGLRLRKRKQHNKEAKDTKETKKKAGARRREAASKKMNALREKVKVLFMSTVQSIYRPVHGFFHDILHTEYHATTDVYALMFLTDVVDFIIIIFGFWAFGKHSAAADIASSLSEDQVPEAFLVMLLIQFSTMIIDRALYLRKTVLGKLFFQVILVFGIHLWMFFILPAVTERMFSQNTVAQLWYFVKCIYFALSAYQIRCGYPTRVLGNFLTKKYNHLNLFLFQGFRLVPFLVELRAVMDWVWTDTTLSLSNWMCVEDIYANIFIIKCSRETEKKYPQPKGQKKKKIVKYGMGGLIIFFLICIIWFPLLFISLVRSVVGVVNHPVDVTVAIKLGGYEPLFTMSVQQQSIQPFTEEDYDNLTTQFGNNAVAMQFITLYSYEDIVTARIEGSSGSVWRISPPSRREVIKELLSSRVDMTLRLHWNFQRDLGRGGTVEHTSDKHSINLEPGSPVRADLASLLVGNRTDPVRVPHIFPNFIRAPNGAEAKPVSQLYKGDEEGYQDVTLSLMKDRSLDGSGMQEWWDISIADCDPSKGGCGVLPMVIFSDKVSPPSLGFLAGYGIMGLYVSVVLVIGKFVRGFFSEISYSIMFEELPCADRILKLCTDIVLVRETGELELEEELYSKLIFLYRSPETMIKWTREKD
;
A
#
# COMPACT_ATOMS: atom_id res chain seq x y z
N LEU A 1 -42.51 -23.92 -50.83
CA LEU A 1 -43.55 -24.94 -50.56
C LEU A 1 -43.53 -25.88 -51.77
N VAL A 2 -43.18 -27.17 -51.70
CA VAL A 2 -42.71 -28.00 -50.57
C VAL A 2 -41.59 -28.91 -51.11
N GLN A 3 -40.31 -28.68 -50.74
CA GLN A 3 -39.19 -29.49 -51.27
C GLN A 3 -37.84 -29.32 -50.51
N ARG A 4 -37.86 -28.97 -49.22
CA ARG A 4 -36.62 -28.68 -48.44
C ARG A 4 -36.59 -29.22 -47.00
N TYR A 5 -37.40 -30.22 -46.70
CA TYR A 5 -37.22 -31.07 -45.53
C TYR A 5 -37.20 -32.52 -46.01
N GLY A 6 -36.18 -33.26 -45.60
CA GLY A 6 -35.91 -34.63 -46.05
C GLY A 6 -34.87 -35.27 -45.15
N LEU A 7 -35.32 -35.78 -43.99
CA LEU A 7 -34.62 -36.86 -43.30
C LEU A 7 -35.02 -38.16 -44.00
N TRP A 8 -34.04 -38.99 -44.32
CA TRP A 8 -34.14 -40.46 -44.38
C TRP A 8 -32.73 -41.00 -44.21
N ASP A 9 -32.53 -41.83 -43.19
CA ASP A 9 -31.31 -42.64 -43.04
C ASP A 9 -31.41 -43.88 -43.94
N GLN A 10 -30.30 -44.29 -44.57
CA GLN A 10 -30.09 -45.71 -44.89
C GLN A 10 -28.61 -46.07 -45.11
N GLU A 11 -28.14 -46.87 -44.16
CA GLU A 11 -27.09 -47.91 -44.16
C GLU A 11 -26.10 -48.05 -45.35
N ASP A 12 -24.83 -48.08 -44.94
CA ASP A 12 -23.64 -48.83 -45.43
C ASP A 12 -23.84 -50.14 -46.25
N PRO A 13 -22.76 -50.76 -46.82
CA PRO A 13 -21.32 -50.38 -46.81
C PRO A 13 -20.64 -50.44 -48.21
N LEU A 14 -19.34 -50.12 -48.29
CA LEU A 14 -18.25 -51.05 -48.70
C LEU A 14 -16.90 -50.35 -49.01
N ASP A 15 -15.95 -50.52 -48.08
CA ASP A 15 -14.69 -51.24 -48.30
C ASP A 15 -13.90 -51.04 -49.63
N GLN A 16 -12.70 -50.44 -49.57
CA GLN A 16 -11.41 -51.15 -49.76
C GLN A 16 -10.13 -50.27 -49.78
N ARG A 17 -9.08 -50.78 -49.12
CA ARG A 17 -7.65 -50.85 -49.55
C ARG A 17 -6.78 -49.58 -49.71
N THR A 18 -5.47 -49.61 -49.42
CA THR A 18 -4.65 -50.50 -48.55
C THR A 18 -3.36 -49.79 -48.12
N GLU A 19 -2.64 -50.41 -47.17
CA GLU A 19 -1.18 -50.39 -46.99
C GLU A 19 -0.50 -49.11 -46.42
N CYS A 20 0.63 -49.17 -45.70
CA CYS A 20 1.20 -50.10 -44.69
C CYS A 20 2.75 -49.91 -44.67
N LYS A 21 3.36 -50.36 -43.57
CA LYS A 21 4.82 -50.46 -43.30
C LYS A 21 5.54 -49.13 -42.96
N GLY A 22 6.38 -49.08 -41.94
CA GLY A 22 6.58 -50.09 -40.88
C GLY A 22 7.94 -49.99 -40.16
N GLU A 23 7.96 -50.47 -38.91
CA GLU A 23 9.12 -50.98 -38.14
C GLU A 23 10.25 -49.97 -37.82
N GLY A 24 10.94 -50.01 -36.68
CA GLY A 24 10.89 -50.87 -35.48
C GLY A 24 12.19 -50.67 -34.65
N ALA A 25 12.37 -51.13 -33.40
CA ALA A 25 11.49 -51.69 -32.35
C ALA A 25 12.33 -51.83 -31.03
N VAL A 26 11.83 -52.56 -30.01
CA VAL A 26 12.60 -53.15 -28.86
C VAL A 26 13.04 -52.15 -27.76
N GLU A 27 12.85 -52.32 -26.43
CA GLU A 27 12.21 -53.37 -25.57
C GLU A 27 11.85 -52.77 -24.16
N GLY A 28 11.20 -53.54 -23.25
CA GLY A 28 11.47 -53.39 -21.79
C GLY A 28 10.32 -53.22 -20.77
N GLU A 29 9.60 -54.32 -20.47
CA GLU A 29 8.97 -54.68 -19.17
C GLU A 29 7.83 -53.86 -18.49
N GLU A 30 7.13 -54.55 -17.59
CA GLU A 30 5.88 -54.28 -16.87
C GLU A 30 5.99 -54.93 -15.46
N PRO A 31 4.97 -54.97 -14.56
CA PRO A 31 4.00 -53.97 -14.11
C PRO A 31 3.97 -53.85 -12.56
N ARG A 32 3.09 -52.98 -12.00
CA ARG A 32 2.18 -53.39 -10.90
C ARG A 32 1.06 -52.38 -10.64
N ALA A 33 -0.08 -52.89 -10.17
CA ALA A 33 -1.32 -52.14 -9.96
C ALA A 33 -1.72 -52.05 -8.47
N SER A 34 -2.66 -51.17 -8.16
CA SER A 34 -3.71 -51.41 -7.15
C SER A 34 -4.89 -50.46 -7.40
N GLU A 35 -6.09 -50.90 -7.04
CA GLU A 35 -7.35 -50.23 -7.36
C GLU A 35 -7.97 -49.53 -6.14
N SER A 36 -8.84 -48.55 -6.38
CA SER A 36 -10.11 -48.41 -5.64
C SER A 36 -11.01 -47.37 -6.33
N ARG A 37 -12.32 -47.61 -6.31
CA ARG A 37 -13.37 -46.86 -7.02
C ARG A 37 -14.74 -47.18 -6.39
N VAL A 38 -15.76 -46.36 -6.64
CA VAL A 38 -17.19 -46.54 -6.23
C VAL A 38 -17.39 -46.29 -4.71
N THR A 39 -18.09 -45.28 -4.17
CA THR A 39 -19.28 -44.42 -4.47
C THR A 39 -20.60 -44.91 -3.87
N GLU A 40 -21.34 -43.95 -3.24
CA GLU A 40 -22.83 -43.91 -3.14
C GLU A 40 -23.53 -44.96 -2.23
N LEU A 41 -24.77 -44.80 -1.71
CA LEU A 41 -25.86 -43.79 -1.76
C LEU A 41 -26.79 -43.98 -0.50
N GLU A 42 -27.58 -42.96 -0.08
CA GLU A 42 -28.97 -42.98 0.51
C GLU A 42 -29.36 -43.95 1.70
N GLU A 43 -30.48 -43.84 2.45
CA GLU A 43 -31.61 -42.87 2.57
C GLU A 43 -32.30 -42.92 3.98
N VAL A 44 -33.18 -41.94 4.28
CA VAL A 44 -34.45 -42.02 5.06
C VAL A 44 -34.49 -42.16 6.63
N LYS A 45 -35.61 -41.65 7.18
CA LYS A 45 -36.10 -41.51 8.59
C LYS A 45 -36.94 -42.75 9.04
N PRO A 46 -37.63 -42.87 10.22
CA PRO A 46 -37.99 -41.87 11.27
C PRO A 46 -37.95 -42.35 12.75
N GLY A 47 -38.42 -41.50 13.70
CA GLY A 47 -38.72 -41.88 15.10
C GLY A 47 -39.04 -40.69 16.03
N ARG A 48 -39.91 -40.88 17.05
CA ARG A 48 -40.31 -39.90 18.09
C ARG A 48 -40.99 -40.63 19.26
N GLU A 49 -40.65 -40.30 20.53
CA GLU A 49 -41.57 -40.14 21.70
C GLU A 49 -40.81 -39.85 23.03
N GLU A 50 -41.48 -39.86 24.20
CA GLU A 50 -41.13 -39.08 25.41
C GLU A 50 -40.65 -39.89 26.67
N LYS A 51 -40.09 -39.14 27.65
CA LYS A 51 -40.37 -39.14 29.13
C LYS A 51 -39.59 -39.97 30.19
N VAL A 52 -39.32 -39.27 31.31
CA VAL A 52 -39.22 -39.68 32.76
C VAL A 52 -37.95 -40.39 33.28
N GLU A 53 -37.17 -39.65 34.12
CA GLU A 53 -36.85 -39.84 35.58
C GLU A 53 -36.70 -41.25 36.22
N PRO A 54 -35.97 -41.44 37.37
CA PRO A 54 -35.96 -40.56 38.57
C PRO A 54 -34.59 -40.33 39.31
N GLU A 55 -34.65 -39.97 40.60
CA GLU A 55 -33.63 -39.38 41.51
C GLU A 55 -32.71 -40.37 42.27
N GLU A 56 -31.63 -39.85 42.88
CA GLU A 56 -31.30 -39.91 44.34
C GLU A 56 -30.13 -38.91 44.67
N VAL A 57 -30.22 -38.06 45.71
CA VAL A 57 -29.64 -38.17 47.10
C VAL A 57 -28.09 -38.25 47.11
N GLU A 58 -27.30 -37.54 47.93
CA GLU A 58 -27.40 -36.85 49.26
C GLU A 58 -26.89 -35.35 49.14
N PRO A 59 -26.43 -34.55 50.15
CA PRO A 59 -26.27 -34.71 51.61
C PRO A 59 -26.86 -33.57 52.52
N GLU A 60 -26.60 -33.67 53.84
CA GLU A 60 -26.90 -32.73 54.96
C GLU A 60 -25.58 -32.16 55.58
N GLU A 61 -25.50 -31.27 56.59
CA GLU A 61 -26.27 -30.12 57.13
C GLU A 61 -25.30 -29.28 58.00
N ASP A 62 -25.58 -27.98 58.24
CA ASP A 62 -25.66 -27.38 59.59
C ASP A 62 -26.23 -25.94 59.54
N GLN A 63 -26.93 -25.50 60.59
CA GLN A 63 -27.59 -24.17 60.71
C GLN A 63 -27.04 -23.44 61.98
N ASP A 64 -27.28 -22.17 62.35
CA ASP A 64 -28.33 -21.17 62.08
C ASP A 64 -27.74 -19.73 62.41
N PRO A 65 -28.47 -18.60 62.64
CA PRO A 65 -28.56 -17.51 61.65
C PRO A 65 -28.07 -16.09 62.13
N PRO A 66 -28.61 -14.91 61.72
CA PRO A 66 -27.88 -14.05 60.77
C PRO A 66 -27.70 -12.56 61.18
N PRO A 67 -26.87 -11.77 60.46
CA PRO A 67 -26.80 -10.31 60.63
C PRO A 67 -27.22 -9.48 59.38
N ALA A 68 -27.49 -8.19 59.61
CA ALA A 68 -27.85 -7.16 58.63
C ALA A 68 -26.63 -6.27 58.23
N PRO A 69 -26.76 -5.26 57.33
CA PRO A 69 -25.65 -4.84 56.46
C PRO A 69 -24.58 -3.88 57.01
N GLU A 70 -23.39 -4.06 56.43
CA GLU A 70 -22.22 -3.18 56.19
C GLU A 70 -22.07 -1.80 56.87
N THR A 71 -20.87 -1.53 57.41
CA THR A 71 -20.38 -0.16 57.69
C THR A 71 -18.85 0.00 57.51
N GLY A 72 -18.43 1.13 56.92
CA GLY A 72 -17.05 1.64 56.93
C GLY A 72 -16.07 0.96 55.95
N GLU A 73 -14.88 1.48 55.66
CA GLU A 73 -14.23 2.81 55.91
C GLU A 73 -13.06 2.90 54.87
N ARG A 74 -12.16 3.90 54.72
CA ARG A 74 -11.58 4.91 55.62
C ARG A 74 -10.76 5.96 54.82
N LYS A 75 -10.72 7.23 55.28
CA LYS A 75 -9.58 8.22 55.33
C LYS A 75 -9.70 9.50 54.50
N ARG A 76 -9.21 10.68 54.95
CA ARG A 76 -8.96 11.22 56.33
C ARG A 76 -8.63 12.72 56.28
N SER A 77 -8.50 13.32 57.48
CA SER A 77 -7.89 14.64 57.82
C SER A 77 -8.80 15.89 57.75
N ALA A 78 -8.59 16.95 58.54
CA ALA A 78 -8.07 17.05 59.92
C ALA A 78 -8.45 18.43 60.52
N GLY A 79 -8.82 18.51 61.81
CA GLY A 79 -9.14 19.77 62.49
C GLY A 79 -9.44 19.59 63.98
N LEU A 80 -8.95 20.48 64.85
CA LEU A 80 -8.88 20.23 66.29
C LEU A 80 -10.05 20.76 67.13
N ARG A 81 -10.57 19.86 67.99
CA ARG A 81 -10.83 20.03 69.44
C ARG A 81 -11.32 21.40 69.97
N LEU A 82 -12.49 21.41 70.62
CA LEU A 82 -12.53 21.46 72.10
C LEU A 82 -13.85 20.88 72.66
N ARG A 83 -13.97 20.84 74.01
CA ARG A 83 -14.83 19.92 74.77
C ARG A 83 -15.41 20.60 76.02
N LYS A 84 -16.74 20.60 76.21
CA LYS A 84 -17.36 20.45 77.54
C LYS A 84 -18.82 19.98 77.48
N ARG A 85 -19.43 19.78 78.66
CA ARG A 85 -20.48 18.78 78.95
C ARG A 85 -21.46 19.33 80.00
N LYS A 86 -22.75 19.03 79.83
CA LYS A 86 -23.85 19.06 80.83
C LYS A 86 -24.30 20.40 81.50
N GLN A 87 -25.60 20.68 81.35
CA GLN A 87 -26.64 20.67 82.42
C GLN A 87 -26.59 21.72 83.58
N HIS A 88 -27.55 22.67 83.58
CA HIS A 88 -27.89 23.69 84.62
C HIS A 88 -26.76 24.72 84.97
N ASN A 89 -27.03 25.93 85.48
CA ASN A 89 -28.25 26.50 86.10
C ASN A 89 -28.49 27.99 85.70
N LYS A 90 -29.43 28.68 86.37
CA LYS A 90 -29.86 30.09 86.12
C LYS A 90 -28.76 31.16 86.36
N GLU A 91 -28.73 32.23 85.54
CA GLU A 91 -29.08 33.65 85.86
C GLU A 91 -28.62 34.65 84.76
N ALA A 92 -29.00 35.94 84.86
CA ALA A 92 -28.66 37.08 83.98
C ALA A 92 -28.80 36.85 82.44
N LYS A 93 -29.92 37.17 81.77
CA LYS A 93 -30.60 38.47 81.53
C LYS A 93 -29.86 39.44 80.58
N ASP A 94 -30.58 39.84 79.53
CA ASP A 94 -30.37 40.93 78.56
C ASP A 94 -29.34 40.82 77.40
N THR A 95 -29.64 41.58 76.34
CA THR A 95 -28.78 41.99 75.19
C THR A 95 -28.35 40.98 74.09
N LYS A 96 -29.13 39.95 73.70
CA LYS A 96 -28.78 39.16 72.47
C LYS A 96 -29.86 38.50 71.59
N GLU A 97 -31.15 38.64 71.88
CA GLU A 97 -32.23 37.97 71.11
C GLU A 97 -32.53 38.55 69.71
N THR A 98 -32.54 39.88 69.57
CA THR A 98 -33.13 40.56 68.39
C THR A 98 -32.39 40.31 67.08
N LYS A 99 -31.05 40.20 67.08
CA LYS A 99 -30.26 40.00 65.84
C LYS A 99 -30.34 38.58 65.27
N LYS A 100 -30.52 37.53 66.09
CA LYS A 100 -30.60 36.13 65.58
C LYS A 100 -31.91 35.84 64.85
N LYS A 101 -33.07 36.23 65.42
CA LYS A 101 -34.39 36.02 64.80
C LYS A 101 -34.53 36.78 63.47
N ALA A 102 -33.95 37.98 63.36
CA ALA A 102 -33.91 38.75 62.11
C ALA A 102 -33.05 38.08 61.01
N GLY A 103 -31.87 37.54 61.36
CA GLY A 103 -30.99 36.84 60.41
C GLY A 103 -31.61 35.55 59.86
N ALA A 104 -32.27 34.76 60.72
CA ALA A 104 -32.98 33.55 60.31
C ALA A 104 -34.14 33.86 59.34
N ARG A 105 -35.02 34.81 59.70
CA ARG A 105 -36.12 35.25 58.81
C ARG A 105 -35.61 35.85 57.49
N ARG A 106 -34.48 36.58 57.48
CA ARG A 106 -33.84 37.04 56.23
C ARG A 106 -33.32 35.88 55.37
N ARG A 107 -32.74 34.82 55.95
CA ARG A 107 -32.30 33.63 55.19
C ARG A 107 -33.47 32.82 54.66
N GLU A 108 -34.54 32.61 55.43
CA GLU A 108 -35.77 32.00 54.92
C GLU A 108 -36.40 32.83 53.80
N ALA A 109 -36.52 34.15 53.97
CA ALA A 109 -37.09 35.03 52.96
C ALA A 109 -36.22 35.08 51.70
N ALA A 110 -34.89 35.03 51.82
CA ALA A 110 -33.96 34.92 50.70
C ALA A 110 -34.09 33.56 49.99
N SER A 111 -34.19 32.45 50.73
CA SER A 111 -34.40 31.11 50.16
C SER A 111 -35.76 30.99 49.45
N LYS A 112 -36.84 31.48 50.07
CA LYS A 112 -38.17 31.52 49.45
C LYS A 112 -38.20 32.44 48.23
N LYS A 113 -37.48 33.57 48.24
CA LYS A 113 -37.27 34.43 47.06
C LYS A 113 -36.42 33.74 45.98
N MET A 114 -35.36 33.02 46.33
CA MET A 114 -34.55 32.25 45.37
C MET A 114 -35.35 31.11 44.73
N ASN A 115 -36.17 30.40 45.50
CA ASN A 115 -37.02 29.34 44.97
C ASN A 115 -38.13 29.91 44.08
N ALA A 116 -38.80 30.99 44.51
CA ALA A 116 -39.77 31.69 43.65
C ALA A 116 -39.13 32.33 42.41
N LEU A 117 -37.87 32.79 42.48
CA LEU A 117 -37.11 33.25 41.32
C LEU A 117 -36.74 32.07 40.41
N ARG A 118 -36.32 30.93 40.97
CA ARG A 118 -36.03 29.69 40.23
C ARG A 118 -37.26 29.16 39.52
N GLU A 119 -38.42 29.17 40.16
CA GLU A 119 -39.69 28.81 39.53
C GLU A 119 -40.12 29.83 38.47
N LYS A 120 -40.00 31.14 38.74
CA LYS A 120 -40.27 32.16 37.71
C LYS A 120 -39.32 32.04 36.51
N VAL A 121 -38.04 31.75 36.72
CA VAL A 121 -37.07 31.47 35.65
C VAL A 121 -37.40 30.16 34.94
N LYS A 122 -37.85 29.11 35.65
CA LYS A 122 -38.28 27.85 35.05
C LYS A 122 -39.55 28.02 34.20
N VAL A 123 -40.53 28.80 34.67
CA VAL A 123 -41.76 29.14 33.93
C VAL A 123 -41.44 30.06 32.75
N LEU A 124 -40.56 31.06 32.93
CA LEU A 124 -40.10 31.93 31.84
C LEU A 124 -39.35 31.11 30.78
N PHE A 125 -38.44 30.21 31.19
CA PHE A 125 -37.71 29.34 30.28
C PHE A 125 -38.64 28.36 29.55
N MET A 126 -39.58 27.72 30.25
CA MET A 126 -40.61 26.87 29.62
C MET A 126 -41.47 27.68 28.64
N SER A 127 -41.87 28.91 29.00
CA SER A 127 -42.64 29.81 28.13
C SER A 127 -41.84 30.24 26.89
N THR A 128 -40.56 30.59 27.05
CA THR A 128 -39.65 30.93 25.95
C THR A 128 -39.39 29.73 25.04
N VAL A 129 -39.08 28.56 25.61
CA VAL A 129 -38.92 27.30 24.86
C VAL A 129 -40.21 26.95 24.12
N GLN A 130 -41.37 27.06 24.73
CA GLN A 130 -42.65 26.77 24.06
C GLN A 130 -43.02 27.82 23.00
N SER A 131 -42.61 29.08 23.18
CA SER A 131 -42.76 30.17 22.21
C SER A 131 -41.82 30.05 21.01
N ILE A 132 -40.66 29.39 21.16
CA ILE A 132 -39.72 29.09 20.07
C ILE A 132 -40.08 27.75 19.41
N TYR A 133 -40.48 26.76 20.20
CA TYR A 133 -40.86 25.44 19.71
C TYR A 133 -42.12 25.48 18.84
N ARG A 134 -43.14 26.30 19.16
CA ARG A 134 -44.34 26.43 18.32
C ARG A 134 -44.06 26.80 16.86
N PRO A 135 -43.37 27.90 16.53
CA PRO A 135 -43.07 28.24 15.14
C PRO A 135 -42.08 27.25 14.47
N VAL A 136 -41.12 26.69 15.21
CA VAL A 136 -40.19 25.67 14.67
C VAL A 136 -40.93 24.36 14.33
N HIS A 137 -41.81 23.91 15.21
CA HIS A 137 -42.68 22.75 14.97
C HIS A 137 -43.66 23.01 13.82
N GLY A 138 -44.25 24.21 13.74
CA GLY A 138 -45.09 24.61 12.60
C GLY A 138 -44.34 24.50 11.29
N PHE A 139 -43.17 25.16 11.18
CA PHE A 139 -42.32 25.12 10.00
C PHE A 139 -41.93 23.70 9.56
N PHE A 140 -41.54 22.82 10.49
CA PHE A 140 -41.23 21.43 10.14
C PHE A 140 -42.47 20.59 9.83
N HIS A 141 -43.60 20.85 10.48
CA HIS A 141 -44.88 20.21 10.16
C HIS A 141 -45.32 20.58 8.74
N ASP A 142 -45.22 21.86 8.37
CA ASP A 142 -45.58 22.36 7.05
C ASP A 142 -44.70 21.75 5.95
N ILE A 143 -43.37 21.67 6.16
CA ILE A 143 -42.44 20.98 5.26
C ILE A 143 -42.80 19.50 5.02
N LEU A 144 -43.42 18.84 6.01
CA LEU A 144 -43.77 17.42 5.96
C LEU A 144 -45.19 17.14 5.44
N HIS A 145 -46.09 18.13 5.44
CA HIS A 145 -47.53 17.93 5.19
C HIS A 145 -48.15 18.93 4.18
N THR A 146 -47.35 19.68 3.41
CA THR A 146 -47.89 20.52 2.33
C THR A 146 -48.63 19.68 1.27
N GLU A 147 -49.90 20.00 1.01
CA GLU A 147 -50.77 19.23 0.10
C GLU A 147 -50.28 19.16 -1.36
N TYR A 148 -49.42 20.09 -1.79
CA TYR A 148 -48.89 20.13 -3.15
C TYR A 148 -47.36 20.19 -3.20
N HIS A 149 -46.74 19.04 -3.39
CA HIS A 149 -45.31 18.91 -3.68
C HIS A 149 -45.08 18.72 -5.19
N ALA A 150 -44.29 19.60 -5.80
CA ALA A 150 -43.79 19.44 -7.17
C ALA A 150 -42.64 18.42 -7.17
N THR A 151 -42.98 17.13 -7.11
CA THR A 151 -42.01 16.02 -6.95
C THR A 151 -40.95 15.98 -8.07
N THR A 152 -39.68 15.86 -7.68
CA THR A 152 -38.54 15.79 -8.59
C THR A 152 -37.56 14.70 -8.17
N ASP A 153 -36.93 14.03 -9.14
CA ASP A 153 -35.80 13.12 -8.94
C ASP A 153 -34.49 13.88 -9.18
N VAL A 154 -33.78 14.22 -8.10
CA VAL A 154 -32.47 14.94 -8.12
C VAL A 154 -31.35 14.05 -7.57
N TYR A 155 -31.66 12.83 -7.10
CA TYR A 155 -30.69 11.93 -6.47
C TYR A 155 -29.50 11.59 -7.38
N ALA A 156 -29.72 11.43 -8.69
CA ALA A 156 -28.64 11.19 -9.64
C ALA A 156 -27.60 12.32 -9.70
N LEU A 157 -27.99 13.57 -9.43
CA LEU A 157 -27.06 14.71 -9.34
C LEU A 157 -26.37 14.77 -7.97
N MET A 158 -27.10 14.45 -6.89
CA MET A 158 -26.53 14.36 -5.54
C MET A 158 -25.43 13.28 -5.46
N PHE A 159 -25.72 12.08 -5.97
CA PHE A 159 -24.74 11.00 -6.07
C PHE A 159 -23.55 11.37 -6.96
N LEU A 160 -23.76 12.10 -8.06
CA LEU A 160 -22.66 12.60 -8.88
C LEU A 160 -21.77 13.60 -8.12
N THR A 161 -22.34 14.52 -7.34
CA THR A 161 -21.54 15.40 -6.47
C THR A 161 -20.77 14.62 -5.40
N ASP A 162 -21.38 13.61 -4.77
CA ASP A 162 -20.68 12.78 -3.78
C ASP A 162 -19.54 11.93 -4.38
N VAL A 163 -19.70 11.43 -5.61
CA VAL A 163 -18.63 10.73 -6.34
C VAL A 163 -17.51 11.70 -6.72
N VAL A 164 -17.81 12.94 -7.11
CA VAL A 164 -16.80 13.99 -7.35
C VAL A 164 -16.06 14.33 -6.06
N ASP A 165 -16.76 14.48 -4.93
CA ASP A 165 -16.15 14.66 -3.60
C ASP A 165 -15.22 13.50 -3.21
N PHE A 166 -15.62 12.25 -3.49
CA PHE A 166 -14.81 11.07 -3.23
C PHE A 166 -13.54 11.02 -4.10
N ILE A 167 -13.65 11.41 -5.38
CA ILE A 167 -12.51 11.58 -6.29
C ILE A 167 -11.57 12.69 -5.79
N ILE A 168 -12.11 13.83 -5.31
CA ILE A 168 -11.32 14.92 -4.72
C ILE A 168 -10.60 14.47 -3.45
N ILE A 169 -11.23 13.66 -2.59
CA ILE A 169 -10.58 13.08 -1.41
C ILE A 169 -9.41 12.18 -1.83
N ILE A 170 -9.64 11.22 -2.74
CA ILE A 170 -8.63 10.23 -3.17
C ILE A 170 -7.41 10.89 -3.81
N PHE A 171 -7.61 11.73 -4.83
CA PHE A 171 -6.47 12.43 -5.44
C PHE A 171 -5.89 13.49 -4.48
N GLY A 172 -6.68 14.04 -3.57
CA GLY A 172 -6.28 15.06 -2.62
C GLY A 172 -5.56 14.58 -1.36
N PHE A 173 -5.16 13.32 -1.24
CA PHE A 173 -4.67 12.72 0.02
C PHE A 173 -3.55 13.54 0.71
N TRP A 174 -2.61 14.11 -0.05
CA TRP A 174 -1.52 14.96 0.45
C TRP A 174 -2.01 16.24 1.16
N ALA A 175 -3.20 16.72 0.81
CA ALA A 175 -3.76 17.97 1.34
C ALA A 175 -4.43 17.77 2.71
N PHE A 176 -4.67 16.52 3.12
CA PHE A 176 -5.26 16.16 4.40
C PHE A 176 -4.22 15.60 5.40
N GLY A 177 -2.93 15.63 5.07
CA GLY A 177 -1.81 15.28 5.94
C GLY A 177 -0.98 16.50 6.39
N LYS A 178 -0.10 16.30 7.39
CA LYS A 178 0.78 17.34 7.95
C LYS A 178 1.95 17.72 7.03
N HIS A 179 2.46 16.77 6.25
CA HIS A 179 3.66 16.94 5.42
C HIS A 179 3.34 17.62 4.08
N SER A 180 4.27 18.42 3.55
CA SER A 180 4.01 19.35 2.45
C SER A 180 4.22 18.70 1.08
N ALA A 181 3.47 19.14 0.06
CA ALA A 181 3.49 18.61 -1.31
C ALA A 181 4.81 18.84 -2.09
N ALA A 182 5.85 19.33 -1.42
CA ALA A 182 7.21 19.49 -1.95
C ALA A 182 8.23 18.51 -1.33
N ALA A 183 7.82 17.69 -0.35
CA ALA A 183 8.58 16.53 0.12
C ALA A 183 7.97 15.27 -0.53
N ASP A 184 8.82 14.44 -1.14
CA ASP A 184 8.43 13.46 -2.14
C ASP A 184 7.26 12.53 -1.78
N ILE A 185 6.50 12.15 -2.82
CA ILE A 185 5.62 10.97 -2.76
C ILE A 185 6.46 9.73 -2.39
N ALA A 186 7.72 9.66 -2.84
CA ALA A 186 8.66 8.63 -2.46
C ALA A 186 9.09 8.67 -0.97
N SER A 187 9.18 9.86 -0.34
CA SER A 187 9.46 9.95 1.11
C SER A 187 8.24 9.53 1.93
N SER A 188 7.05 9.97 1.51
CA SER A 188 5.77 9.56 2.12
C SER A 188 5.54 8.03 1.99
N LEU A 189 5.97 7.43 0.87
CA LEU A 189 5.97 5.98 0.65
C LEU A 189 7.11 5.24 1.38
N SER A 190 8.09 5.96 1.95
CA SER A 190 9.15 5.37 2.78
C SER A 190 8.86 5.41 4.28
N GLU A 191 7.90 6.23 4.71
CA GLU A 191 7.46 6.35 6.11
C GLU A 191 6.19 5.53 6.44
N ASP A 192 5.62 4.82 5.45
CA ASP A 192 4.42 3.96 5.51
C ASP A 192 3.13 4.60 6.11
N GLN A 193 3.13 5.92 6.34
CA GLN A 193 2.08 6.62 7.08
C GLN A 193 1.06 7.31 6.16
N VAL A 194 -0.05 6.61 5.93
CA VAL A 194 -1.25 7.21 5.31
C VAL A 194 -1.90 8.20 6.31
N PRO A 195 -2.23 9.45 5.92
CA PRO A 195 -2.81 10.42 6.85
C PRO A 195 -4.15 9.97 7.46
N GLU A 196 -4.23 9.88 8.80
CA GLU A 196 -5.42 9.43 9.52
C GLU A 196 -6.67 10.25 9.20
N ALA A 197 -6.52 11.57 9.08
CA ALA A 197 -7.62 12.48 8.75
C ALA A 197 -8.22 12.20 7.35
N PHE A 198 -7.40 11.79 6.38
CA PHE A 198 -7.86 11.34 5.06
C PHE A 198 -8.69 10.06 5.16
N LEU A 199 -8.22 9.06 5.92
CA LEU A 199 -8.92 7.79 6.11
C LEU A 199 -10.28 7.97 6.77
N VAL A 200 -10.36 8.78 7.84
CA VAL A 200 -11.63 9.08 8.52
C VAL A 200 -12.58 9.86 7.60
N MET A 201 -12.06 10.82 6.84
CA MET A 201 -12.86 11.61 5.89
C MET A 201 -13.42 10.75 4.73
N LEU A 202 -12.63 9.80 4.21
CA LEU A 202 -13.08 8.82 3.21
C LEU A 202 -14.15 7.89 3.78
N LEU A 203 -13.96 7.36 4.99
CA LEU A 203 -14.92 6.49 5.67
C LEU A 203 -16.25 7.19 5.96
N ILE A 204 -16.20 8.46 6.39
CA ILE A 204 -17.40 9.30 6.57
C ILE A 204 -18.08 9.54 5.23
N GLN A 205 -17.36 9.93 4.18
CA GLN A 205 -17.94 10.19 2.85
C GLN A 205 -18.66 8.94 2.32
N PHE A 206 -18.01 7.77 2.34
CA PHE A 206 -18.60 6.49 1.92
C PHE A 206 -19.84 6.13 2.75
N SER A 207 -19.77 6.28 4.07
CA SER A 207 -20.89 6.02 4.97
C SER A 207 -22.08 6.97 4.70
N THR A 208 -21.83 8.24 4.37
CA THR A 208 -22.89 9.20 4.03
C THR A 208 -23.59 8.88 2.70
N MET A 209 -22.88 8.36 1.70
CA MET A 209 -23.51 7.87 0.46
C MET A 209 -24.46 6.70 0.71
N ILE A 210 -24.06 5.73 1.54
CA ILE A 210 -24.87 4.55 1.86
C ILE A 210 -26.14 4.96 2.61
N ILE A 211 -26.01 5.83 3.62
CA ILE A 211 -27.15 6.35 4.40
C ILE A 211 -28.10 7.16 3.50
N ASP A 212 -27.58 7.96 2.56
CA ASP A 212 -28.43 8.69 1.61
C ASP A 212 -29.17 7.74 0.64
N ARG A 213 -28.50 6.68 0.16
CA ARG A 213 -29.15 5.65 -0.68
C ARG A 213 -30.31 4.98 0.07
N ALA A 214 -30.11 4.63 1.33
CA ALA A 214 -31.15 4.04 2.18
C ALA A 214 -32.34 5.01 2.39
N LEU A 215 -32.06 6.27 2.72
CA LEU A 215 -33.09 7.30 2.94
C LEU A 215 -33.89 7.61 1.67
N TYR A 216 -33.23 7.65 0.51
CA TYR A 216 -33.85 7.79 -0.81
C TYR A 216 -34.78 6.61 -1.13
N LEU A 217 -34.32 5.37 -0.97
CA LEU A 217 -35.10 4.16 -1.27
C LEU A 217 -36.35 4.04 -0.37
N ARG A 218 -36.23 4.33 0.93
CA ARG A 218 -37.37 4.39 1.85
C ARG A 218 -38.26 5.63 1.67
N LYS A 219 -37.92 6.56 0.77
CA LYS A 219 -38.68 7.80 0.45
C LYS A 219 -38.95 8.71 1.67
N THR A 220 -38.15 8.63 2.73
CA THR A 220 -38.46 9.28 4.03
C THR A 220 -37.97 10.74 4.11
N VAL A 221 -38.87 11.70 3.86
CA VAL A 221 -38.55 13.14 3.96
C VAL A 221 -38.06 13.53 5.37
N LEU A 222 -38.69 13.01 6.43
CA LEU A 222 -38.29 13.27 7.82
C LEU A 222 -36.88 12.74 8.13
N GLY A 223 -36.57 11.51 7.70
CA GLY A 223 -35.24 10.91 7.88
C GLY A 223 -34.16 11.69 7.13
N LYS A 224 -34.45 12.08 5.88
CA LYS A 224 -33.55 12.90 5.06
C LYS A 224 -33.33 14.30 5.66
N LEU A 225 -34.36 14.92 6.21
CA LEU A 225 -34.27 16.21 6.91
C LEU A 225 -33.37 16.14 8.16
N PHE A 226 -33.55 15.12 9.00
CA PHE A 226 -32.72 14.91 10.19
C PHE A 226 -31.24 14.65 9.82
N PHE A 227 -31.02 13.81 8.81
CA PHE A 227 -29.69 13.52 8.26
C PHE A 227 -29.02 14.78 7.70
N GLN A 228 -29.75 15.61 6.92
CA GLN A 228 -29.26 16.87 6.38
C GLN A 228 -28.79 17.82 7.51
N VAL A 229 -29.57 17.96 8.59
CA VAL A 229 -29.19 18.82 9.72
C VAL A 229 -27.92 18.32 10.39
N ILE A 230 -27.82 17.03 10.70
CA ILE A 230 -26.61 16.45 11.30
C ILE A 230 -25.40 16.61 10.38
N LEU A 231 -25.54 16.33 9.09
CA LEU A 231 -24.43 16.35 8.14
C LEU A 231 -23.92 17.78 7.90
N VAL A 232 -24.81 18.78 7.82
CA VAL A 232 -24.40 20.20 7.72
C VAL A 232 -23.57 20.60 8.95
N PHE A 233 -24.08 20.39 10.17
CA PHE A 233 -23.33 20.74 11.39
C PHE A 233 -22.02 19.94 11.53
N GLY A 234 -22.06 18.64 11.23
CA GLY A 234 -20.89 17.75 11.30
C GLY A 234 -19.77 18.17 10.35
N ILE A 235 -20.08 18.44 9.08
CA ILE A 235 -19.07 18.87 8.09
C ILE A 235 -18.54 20.27 8.39
N HIS A 236 -19.36 21.21 8.88
CA HIS A 236 -18.85 22.54 9.29
C HIS A 236 -17.92 22.43 10.51
N LEU A 237 -18.29 21.63 11.52
CA LEU A 237 -17.43 21.39 12.69
C LEU A 237 -16.11 20.70 12.29
N TRP A 238 -16.19 19.70 11.42
CA TRP A 238 -15.02 18.98 10.92
C TRP A 238 -14.09 19.90 10.12
N MET A 239 -14.62 20.64 9.15
CA MET A 239 -13.82 21.43 8.20
C MET A 239 -13.19 22.68 8.84
N PHE A 240 -13.88 23.35 9.76
CA PHE A 240 -13.40 24.61 10.33
C PHE A 240 -12.67 24.47 11.67
N PHE A 241 -12.82 23.35 12.39
CA PHE A 241 -12.19 23.16 13.70
C PHE A 241 -11.30 21.91 13.76
N ILE A 242 -11.79 20.74 13.33
CA ILE A 242 -11.04 19.48 13.47
C ILE A 242 -9.91 19.39 12.44
N LEU A 243 -10.19 19.60 11.15
CA LEU A 243 -9.19 19.49 10.09
C LEU A 243 -8.03 20.49 10.26
N PRO A 244 -8.25 21.78 10.59
CA PRO A 244 -7.14 22.72 10.84
C PRO A 244 -6.31 22.37 12.08
N ALA A 245 -6.94 21.80 13.13
CA ALA A 245 -6.23 21.36 14.34
C ALA A 245 -5.39 20.10 14.11
N VAL A 246 -5.82 19.19 13.23
CA VAL A 246 -5.09 17.94 12.92
C VAL A 246 -4.02 18.15 11.83
N THR A 247 -4.27 19.00 10.84
CA THR A 247 -3.32 19.28 9.73
C THR A 247 -2.38 20.44 9.99
N GLU A 248 -2.59 21.22 11.05
CA GLU A 248 -1.84 22.43 11.41
C GLU A 248 -1.86 23.54 10.32
N ARG A 249 -2.79 23.45 9.36
CA ARG A 249 -2.96 24.38 8.24
C ARG A 249 -4.30 25.08 8.29
N MET A 250 -4.30 26.38 8.00
CA MET A 250 -5.54 27.14 7.87
C MET A 250 -6.32 26.71 6.62
N PHE A 251 -7.64 26.56 6.73
CA PHE A 251 -8.51 26.21 5.60
C PHE A 251 -8.34 27.14 4.39
N SER A 252 -8.03 28.42 4.61
CA SER A 252 -7.74 29.42 3.56
C SER A 252 -6.51 29.11 2.70
N GLN A 253 -5.58 28.27 3.18
CA GLN A 253 -4.39 27.84 2.44
C GLN A 253 -4.58 26.50 1.71
N ASN A 254 -5.64 25.74 2.06
CA ASN A 254 -5.88 24.40 1.54
C ASN A 254 -6.92 24.42 0.40
N THR A 255 -6.44 24.62 -0.84
CA THR A 255 -7.28 24.69 -2.04
C THR A 255 -8.06 23.42 -2.33
N VAL A 256 -7.52 22.25 -1.96
CA VAL A 256 -8.21 20.94 -2.13
C VAL A 256 -9.38 20.82 -1.15
N ALA A 257 -9.18 21.17 0.12
CA ALA A 257 -10.26 21.20 1.11
C ALA A 257 -11.34 22.24 0.76
N GLN A 258 -10.95 23.39 0.20
CA GLN A 258 -11.89 24.40 -0.33
C GLN A 258 -12.73 23.85 -1.49
N LEU A 259 -12.11 23.17 -2.46
CA LEU A 259 -12.80 22.58 -3.61
C LEU A 259 -13.79 21.49 -3.17
N TRP A 260 -13.37 20.60 -2.27
CA TRP A 260 -14.25 19.59 -1.67
C TRP A 260 -15.41 20.24 -0.91
N TYR A 261 -15.13 21.22 -0.04
CA TYR A 261 -16.18 21.90 0.72
C TYR A 261 -17.18 22.62 -0.19
N PHE A 262 -16.72 23.20 -1.31
CA PHE A 262 -17.59 23.81 -2.32
C PHE A 262 -18.49 22.79 -3.01
N VAL A 263 -17.98 21.64 -3.43
CA VAL A 263 -18.79 20.57 -4.05
C VAL A 263 -19.76 19.96 -3.03
N LYS A 264 -19.34 19.75 -1.78
CA LYS A 264 -20.25 19.33 -0.69
C LYS A 264 -21.33 20.38 -0.37
N CYS A 265 -21.06 21.68 -0.58
CA CYS A 265 -22.10 22.72 -0.52
C CYS A 265 -23.11 22.64 -1.68
N ILE A 266 -22.68 22.23 -2.89
CA ILE A 266 -23.62 21.92 -3.99
C ILE A 266 -24.48 20.70 -3.62
N TYR A 267 -23.89 19.64 -3.07
CA TYR A 267 -24.63 18.50 -2.52
C TYR A 267 -25.68 18.96 -1.49
N PHE A 268 -25.32 19.84 -0.53
CA PHE A 268 -26.26 20.35 0.46
C PHE A 268 -27.41 21.14 -0.17
N ALA A 269 -27.16 21.92 -1.22
CA ALA A 269 -28.19 22.65 -1.94
C ALA A 269 -29.15 21.72 -2.72
N LEU A 270 -28.62 20.71 -3.42
CA LEU A 270 -29.42 19.68 -4.11
C LEU A 270 -30.25 18.85 -3.13
N SER A 271 -29.67 18.48 -2.00
CA SER A 271 -30.33 17.76 -0.90
C SER A 271 -31.48 18.56 -0.29
N ALA A 272 -31.27 19.86 0.00
CA ALA A 272 -32.32 20.76 0.49
C ALA A 272 -33.44 20.98 -0.55
N TYR A 273 -33.10 21.05 -1.83
CA TYR A 273 -34.07 21.12 -2.93
C TYR A 273 -34.91 19.84 -3.02
N GLN A 274 -34.29 18.66 -2.91
CA GLN A 274 -34.98 17.36 -2.91
C GLN A 274 -35.95 17.24 -1.71
N ILE A 275 -35.57 17.71 -0.52
CA ILE A 275 -36.45 17.74 0.67
C ILE A 275 -37.66 18.66 0.42
N ARG A 276 -37.45 19.85 -0.16
CA ARG A 276 -38.53 20.80 -0.48
C ARG A 276 -39.50 20.27 -1.54
N CYS A 277 -38.98 19.66 -2.60
CA CYS A 277 -39.78 19.14 -3.70
C CYS A 277 -40.46 17.80 -3.38
N GLY A 278 -39.99 17.06 -2.37
CA GLY A 278 -40.51 15.73 -2.03
C GLY A 278 -40.06 14.65 -3.02
N TYR A 279 -40.22 13.39 -2.63
CA TYR A 279 -39.86 12.23 -3.45
C TYR A 279 -40.99 11.86 -4.42
N PRO A 280 -40.69 11.53 -5.69
CA PRO A 280 -41.68 10.98 -6.61
C PRO A 280 -42.08 9.55 -6.21
N THR A 281 -43.23 9.09 -6.68
CA THR A 281 -43.73 7.73 -6.36
C THR A 281 -42.87 6.63 -6.96
N ARG A 282 -42.29 6.85 -8.14
CA ARG A 282 -41.39 5.94 -8.87
C ARG A 282 -39.92 6.36 -8.72
N VAL A 283 -39.07 5.48 -8.21
CA VAL A 283 -37.68 5.75 -7.78
C VAL A 283 -36.68 4.63 -8.06
N LEU A 284 -37.12 3.38 -8.26
CA LEU A 284 -36.21 2.22 -8.37
C LEU A 284 -35.48 2.16 -9.71
N GLY A 285 -36.17 2.49 -10.80
CA GLY A 285 -35.63 2.41 -12.16
C GLY A 285 -34.32 3.19 -12.34
N ASN A 286 -33.28 2.51 -12.83
CA ASN A 286 -31.96 3.09 -13.02
C ASN A 286 -32.00 4.34 -13.93
N PHE A 287 -31.35 5.42 -13.52
CA PHE A 287 -31.38 6.70 -14.23
C PHE A 287 -30.78 6.63 -15.64
N LEU A 288 -29.78 5.77 -15.86
CA LEU A 288 -29.15 5.58 -17.17
C LEU A 288 -30.03 4.81 -18.16
N THR A 289 -30.91 3.92 -17.68
CA THR A 289 -31.71 3.04 -18.56
C THR A 289 -32.98 3.70 -19.09
N LYS A 290 -33.29 4.94 -18.66
CA LYS A 290 -34.47 5.74 -19.08
C LYS A 290 -34.49 6.09 -20.58
N LYS A 291 -33.40 5.91 -21.36
CA LYS A 291 -33.33 6.15 -22.82
C LYS A 291 -32.39 5.16 -23.54
N TYR A 292 -32.84 4.58 -24.65
CA TYR A 292 -32.09 3.62 -25.48
C TYR A 292 -31.13 4.29 -26.49
N ASN A 293 -30.31 5.22 -26.01
CA ASN A 293 -29.36 5.97 -26.84
C ASN A 293 -27.96 5.33 -26.79
N HIS A 294 -27.21 5.50 -27.89
CA HIS A 294 -25.81 5.08 -27.99
C HIS A 294 -24.91 5.65 -26.88
N LEU A 295 -25.20 6.88 -26.41
CA LEU A 295 -24.52 7.51 -25.27
C LEU A 295 -24.89 6.86 -23.93
N ASN A 296 -26.17 6.48 -23.75
CA ASN A 296 -26.62 5.77 -22.55
C ASN A 296 -26.02 4.36 -22.48
N LEU A 297 -25.85 3.68 -23.61
CA LEU A 297 -25.12 2.41 -23.71
C LEU A 297 -23.69 2.54 -23.19
N PHE A 298 -22.91 3.51 -23.69
CA PHE A 298 -21.52 3.71 -23.24
C PHE A 298 -21.43 4.16 -21.77
N LEU A 299 -22.33 5.03 -21.30
CA LEU A 299 -22.37 5.41 -19.88
C LEU A 299 -22.77 4.23 -18.98
N PHE A 300 -23.67 3.35 -19.42
CA PHE A 300 -24.08 2.17 -18.65
C PHE A 300 -22.98 1.08 -18.63
N GLN A 301 -22.27 0.89 -19.74
CA GLN A 301 -21.06 0.05 -19.77
C GLN A 301 -19.96 0.64 -18.87
N GLY A 302 -19.70 1.95 -18.94
CA GLY A 302 -18.77 2.63 -18.04
C GLY A 302 -19.14 2.49 -16.56
N PHE A 303 -20.43 2.59 -16.24
CA PHE A 303 -20.98 2.36 -14.90
C PHE A 303 -20.73 0.91 -14.42
N ARG A 304 -20.87 -0.10 -15.30
CA ARG A 304 -20.54 -1.50 -15.00
C ARG A 304 -19.05 -1.80 -14.90
N LEU A 305 -18.18 -0.92 -15.40
CA LEU A 305 -16.71 -1.08 -15.31
C LEU A 305 -16.12 -0.53 -13.99
N VAL A 306 -16.91 0.17 -13.17
CA VAL A 306 -16.44 0.65 -11.85
C VAL A 306 -16.54 -0.49 -10.83
N PRO A 307 -15.44 -0.99 -10.24
CA PRO A 307 -15.46 -2.11 -9.32
C PRO A 307 -16.31 -1.84 -8.08
N PHE A 308 -17.00 -2.88 -7.59
CA PHE A 308 -17.88 -2.88 -6.41
C PHE A 308 -19.12 -1.97 -6.49
N LEU A 309 -19.22 -1.06 -7.46
CA LEU A 309 -20.30 -0.07 -7.53
C LEU A 309 -21.65 -0.71 -7.89
N VAL A 310 -21.64 -1.66 -8.84
CA VAL A 310 -22.86 -2.39 -9.24
C VAL A 310 -23.31 -3.34 -8.14
N GLU A 311 -22.36 -4.04 -7.52
CA GLU A 311 -22.57 -5.03 -6.47
C GLU A 311 -23.11 -4.36 -5.20
N LEU A 312 -22.46 -3.29 -4.74
CA LEU A 312 -22.97 -2.47 -3.63
C LEU A 312 -24.34 -1.89 -3.97
N ARG A 313 -24.55 -1.35 -5.19
CA ARG A 313 -25.89 -0.87 -5.59
C ARG A 313 -26.94 -1.97 -5.48
N ALA A 314 -26.70 -3.14 -6.04
CA ALA A 314 -27.70 -4.21 -6.08
C ALA A 314 -28.03 -4.74 -4.67
N VAL A 315 -27.03 -4.90 -3.80
CA VAL A 315 -27.23 -5.26 -2.39
C VAL A 315 -27.98 -4.14 -1.64
N MET A 316 -27.60 -2.87 -1.81
CA MET A 316 -28.30 -1.73 -1.18
C MET A 316 -29.76 -1.61 -1.63
N ASP A 317 -30.01 -1.76 -2.93
CA ASP A 317 -31.36 -1.68 -3.49
C ASP A 317 -32.23 -2.85 -3.02
N TRP A 318 -31.65 -4.05 -2.79
CA TRP A 318 -32.32 -5.20 -2.16
C TRP A 318 -32.61 -4.97 -0.67
N VAL A 319 -31.65 -4.49 0.14
CA VAL A 319 -31.81 -4.34 1.61
C VAL A 319 -32.89 -3.33 1.99
N TRP A 320 -33.12 -2.28 1.20
CA TRP A 320 -34.06 -1.20 1.55
C TRP A 320 -35.36 -1.16 0.74
N THR A 321 -35.55 -2.05 -0.23
CA THR A 321 -36.83 -2.26 -0.90
C THR A 321 -37.57 -3.43 -0.28
N ASP A 322 -38.87 -3.29 -0.05
CA ASP A 322 -39.73 -4.39 0.39
C ASP A 322 -39.97 -5.33 -0.82
N THR A 323 -39.54 -6.60 -0.73
CA THR A 323 -39.56 -7.61 -1.82
C THR A 323 -39.64 -9.03 -1.23
N THR A 324 -40.18 -9.99 -1.97
CA THR A 324 -40.13 -11.42 -1.60
C THR A 324 -38.86 -12.13 -2.09
N LEU A 325 -38.15 -11.55 -3.07
CA LEU A 325 -37.01 -12.21 -3.70
C LEU A 325 -35.79 -12.29 -2.78
N SER A 326 -35.17 -13.47 -2.71
CA SER A 326 -33.86 -13.65 -2.10
C SER A 326 -32.79 -12.84 -2.83
N LEU A 327 -31.68 -12.50 -2.15
CA LEU A 327 -30.57 -11.74 -2.76
C LEU A 327 -30.03 -12.40 -4.05
N SER A 328 -29.97 -13.73 -4.11
CA SER A 328 -29.55 -14.44 -5.33
C SER A 328 -30.54 -14.27 -6.49
N ASN A 329 -31.84 -14.31 -6.19
CA ASN A 329 -32.90 -14.07 -7.17
C ASN A 329 -32.87 -12.62 -7.66
N TRP A 330 -32.66 -11.66 -6.74
CA TRP A 330 -32.53 -10.24 -7.06
C TRP A 330 -31.34 -9.97 -8.00
N MET A 331 -30.14 -10.50 -7.67
CA MET A 331 -28.95 -10.36 -8.52
C MET A 331 -29.17 -10.96 -9.92
N CYS A 332 -29.92 -12.06 -10.01
CA CYS A 332 -30.29 -12.66 -11.30
C CYS A 332 -31.20 -11.75 -12.14
N VAL A 333 -32.21 -11.10 -11.53
CA VAL A 333 -33.08 -10.12 -12.21
C VAL A 333 -32.30 -8.91 -12.69
N GLU A 334 -31.40 -8.35 -11.86
CA GLU A 334 -30.61 -7.17 -12.22
C GLU A 334 -29.60 -7.45 -13.35
N ASP A 335 -28.91 -8.60 -13.36
CA ASP A 335 -28.00 -8.93 -14.47
C ASP A 335 -28.76 -9.25 -15.77
N ILE A 336 -29.88 -10.00 -15.69
CA ILE A 336 -30.78 -10.20 -16.84
C ILE A 336 -31.23 -8.85 -17.40
N TYR A 337 -31.67 -7.91 -16.55
CA TYR A 337 -32.08 -6.57 -16.96
C TYR A 337 -30.93 -5.77 -17.58
N ALA A 338 -29.73 -5.81 -16.98
CA ALA A 338 -28.55 -5.12 -17.48
C ALA A 338 -28.11 -5.61 -18.86
N ASN A 339 -28.10 -6.93 -19.07
CA ASN A 339 -27.72 -7.55 -20.34
C ASN A 339 -28.78 -7.28 -21.43
N ILE A 340 -30.07 -7.43 -21.09
CA ILE A 340 -31.19 -7.12 -21.99
C ILE A 340 -31.22 -5.62 -22.36
N PHE A 341 -30.86 -4.71 -21.45
CA PHE A 341 -30.74 -3.28 -21.76
C PHE A 341 -29.61 -2.98 -22.77
N ILE A 342 -28.46 -3.64 -22.62
CA ILE A 342 -27.33 -3.53 -23.56
C ILE A 342 -27.75 -4.02 -24.96
N ILE A 343 -28.38 -5.19 -25.04
CA ILE A 343 -28.89 -5.76 -26.29
C ILE A 343 -29.92 -4.82 -26.93
N LYS A 344 -30.88 -4.29 -26.16
CA LYS A 344 -31.87 -3.32 -26.65
C LYS A 344 -31.20 -2.08 -27.25
N CYS A 345 -30.22 -1.49 -26.57
CA CYS A 345 -29.51 -0.31 -27.09
C CYS A 345 -28.69 -0.62 -28.35
N SER A 346 -28.14 -1.83 -28.47
CA SER A 346 -27.45 -2.29 -29.68
C SER A 346 -28.42 -2.44 -30.86
N ARG A 347 -29.54 -3.15 -30.66
CA ARG A 347 -30.58 -3.34 -31.69
C ARG A 347 -31.26 -2.02 -32.11
N GLU A 348 -31.50 -1.08 -31.19
CA GLU A 348 -31.97 0.28 -31.53
C GLU A 348 -30.92 1.08 -32.33
N THR A 349 -29.63 0.92 -32.02
CA THR A 349 -28.54 1.54 -32.78
C THR A 349 -28.49 1.00 -34.21
N GLU A 350 -28.62 -0.32 -34.39
CA GLU A 350 -28.68 -0.97 -35.70
C GLU A 350 -29.93 -0.57 -36.50
N LYS A 351 -31.09 -0.43 -35.85
CA LYS A 351 -32.32 0.09 -36.47
C LYS A 351 -32.20 1.54 -36.90
N LYS A 352 -31.48 2.37 -36.13
CA LYS A 352 -31.26 3.80 -36.45
C LYS A 352 -30.16 4.04 -37.49
N TYR A 353 -29.17 3.15 -37.58
CA TYR A 353 -28.05 3.24 -38.53
C TYR A 353 -27.90 1.92 -39.32
N PRO A 354 -28.92 1.51 -40.10
CA PRO A 354 -28.98 0.19 -40.73
C PRO A 354 -27.86 0.00 -41.74
N GLN A 355 -27.17 -1.13 -41.65
CA GLN A 355 -26.12 -1.52 -42.59
C GLN A 355 -26.72 -2.50 -43.63
N PRO A 356 -26.74 -2.15 -44.93
CA PRO A 356 -27.29 -3.02 -45.97
C PRO A 356 -26.54 -4.37 -46.04
N LYS A 357 -27.32 -5.45 -46.16
CA LYS A 357 -26.82 -6.84 -46.12
C LYS A 357 -25.76 -7.06 -47.20
N GLY A 358 -24.68 -7.77 -46.84
CA GLY A 358 -23.57 -8.11 -47.75
C GLY A 358 -22.52 -7.02 -48.00
N GLN A 359 -22.69 -5.79 -47.50
CA GLN A 359 -21.67 -4.75 -47.69
C GLN A 359 -20.43 -4.92 -46.78
N LYS A 360 -19.26 -4.55 -47.32
CA LYS A 360 -17.97 -4.60 -46.60
C LYS A 360 -17.93 -3.52 -45.52
N LYS A 361 -17.66 -3.89 -44.26
CA LYS A 361 -17.47 -2.94 -43.13
C LYS A 361 -16.38 -1.92 -43.48
N LYS A 362 -16.60 -0.64 -43.14
CA LYS A 362 -15.70 0.49 -43.50
C LYS A 362 -14.27 0.25 -43.00
N LYS A 363 -13.27 0.44 -43.88
CA LYS A 363 -11.83 0.27 -43.57
C LYS A 363 -11.42 0.98 -42.28
N ILE A 364 -11.83 2.24 -42.10
CA ILE A 364 -11.46 3.07 -40.94
C ILE A 364 -11.91 2.48 -39.59
N VAL A 365 -13.04 1.78 -39.55
CA VAL A 365 -13.53 1.10 -38.33
C VAL A 365 -12.68 -0.14 -38.04
N LYS A 366 -12.33 -0.92 -39.07
CA LYS A 366 -11.45 -2.09 -38.92
C LYS A 366 -10.05 -1.71 -38.42
N TYR A 367 -9.42 -0.73 -39.05
CA TYR A 367 -8.06 -0.30 -38.68
C TYR A 367 -8.05 0.50 -37.36
N GLY A 368 -9.06 1.32 -37.09
CA GLY A 368 -9.17 2.04 -35.82
C GLY A 368 -9.36 1.10 -34.63
N MET A 369 -10.41 0.27 -34.64
CA MET A 369 -10.73 -0.62 -33.52
C MET A 369 -9.69 -1.74 -33.38
N GLY A 370 -9.30 -2.39 -34.49
CA GLY A 370 -8.28 -3.44 -34.46
C GLY A 370 -6.89 -2.92 -34.12
N GLY A 371 -6.51 -1.75 -34.66
CA GLY A 371 -5.23 -1.10 -34.35
C GLY A 371 -5.14 -0.67 -32.89
N LEU A 372 -6.22 -0.15 -32.30
CA LEU A 372 -6.27 0.21 -30.89
C LEU A 372 -6.15 -1.02 -29.96
N ILE A 373 -6.79 -2.14 -30.31
CA ILE A 373 -6.64 -3.41 -29.56
C ILE A 373 -5.20 -3.94 -29.66
N ILE A 374 -4.60 -3.94 -30.86
CA ILE A 374 -3.20 -4.37 -31.06
C ILE A 374 -2.23 -3.46 -30.30
N PHE A 375 -2.42 -2.14 -30.36
CA PHE A 375 -1.62 -1.17 -29.63
C PHE A 375 -1.71 -1.40 -28.11
N PHE A 376 -2.92 -1.58 -27.56
CA PHE A 376 -3.12 -1.82 -26.14
C PHE A 376 -2.46 -3.14 -25.68
N LEU A 377 -2.54 -4.20 -26.49
CA LEU A 377 -1.85 -5.47 -26.23
C LEU A 377 -0.32 -5.30 -26.21
N ILE A 378 0.23 -4.53 -27.16
CA ILE A 378 1.66 -4.19 -27.20
C ILE A 378 2.05 -3.37 -25.96
N CYS A 379 1.25 -2.39 -25.56
CA CYS A 379 1.49 -1.61 -24.34
C CYS A 379 1.50 -2.51 -23.09
N ILE A 380 0.55 -3.43 -22.92
CA ILE A 380 0.53 -4.38 -21.78
C ILE A 380 1.84 -5.18 -21.67
N ILE A 381 2.41 -5.61 -22.80
CA ILE A 381 3.62 -6.43 -22.83
C ILE A 381 4.88 -5.57 -22.62
N TRP A 382 4.99 -4.43 -23.31
CA TRP A 382 6.24 -3.67 -23.37
C TRP A 382 6.35 -2.52 -22.37
N PHE A 383 5.24 -1.91 -21.93
CA PHE A 383 5.28 -0.81 -20.96
C PHE A 383 5.93 -1.22 -19.62
N PRO A 384 5.64 -2.39 -19.02
CA PRO A 384 6.31 -2.80 -17.79
C PRO A 384 7.84 -2.90 -17.96
N LEU A 385 8.33 -3.48 -19.07
CA LEU A 385 9.76 -3.62 -19.35
C LEU A 385 10.46 -2.25 -19.48
N LEU A 386 9.83 -1.29 -20.16
CA LEU A 386 10.35 0.07 -20.27
C LEU A 386 10.36 0.78 -18.90
N PHE A 387 9.27 0.66 -18.14
CA PHE A 387 9.16 1.25 -16.80
C PHE A 387 10.21 0.69 -15.83
N ILE A 388 10.43 -0.63 -15.83
CA ILE A 388 11.48 -1.32 -15.07
C ILE A 388 12.88 -0.74 -15.37
N SER A 389 13.19 -0.54 -16.64
CA SER A 389 14.49 0.01 -17.08
C SER A 389 14.69 1.45 -16.59
N LEU A 390 13.65 2.28 -16.72
CA LEU A 390 13.67 3.68 -16.26
C LEU A 390 13.83 3.78 -14.73
N VAL A 391 13.08 3.00 -13.95
CA VAL A 391 13.17 3.04 -12.47
C VAL A 391 14.56 2.65 -11.98
N ARG A 392 15.20 1.62 -12.57
CA ARG A 392 16.58 1.25 -12.21
C ARG A 392 17.63 2.29 -12.62
N SER A 393 17.38 3.05 -13.70
CA SER A 393 18.34 4.04 -14.20
C SER A 393 18.24 5.42 -13.55
N VAL A 394 17.08 5.79 -12.98
CA VAL A 394 16.80 7.16 -12.51
C VAL A 394 16.84 7.29 -10.98
N VAL A 395 16.61 6.20 -10.23
CA VAL A 395 16.49 6.22 -8.76
C VAL A 395 17.73 5.61 -8.07
N GLY A 396 18.92 5.82 -8.64
CA GLY A 396 20.19 5.40 -8.04
C GLY A 396 20.68 6.41 -7.02
N VAL A 397 20.80 6.01 -5.75
CA VAL A 397 21.31 6.83 -4.64
C VAL A 397 22.82 6.61 -4.48
N VAL A 398 23.57 7.67 -4.18
CA VAL A 398 25.01 7.61 -3.89
C VAL A 398 25.25 7.07 -2.47
N ASN A 399 25.98 5.97 -2.33
CA ASN A 399 26.35 5.39 -1.03
C ASN A 399 27.88 5.29 -0.89
N HIS A 400 28.48 6.34 -0.33
CA HIS A 400 29.90 6.39 0.01
C HIS A 400 30.25 5.43 1.14
N PRO A 401 31.50 4.90 1.20
CA PRO A 401 31.98 4.26 2.40
C PRO A 401 31.99 5.24 3.59
N VAL A 402 31.52 4.77 4.74
CA VAL A 402 31.54 5.45 6.05
C VAL A 402 32.87 5.22 6.77
N ASP A 403 33.41 4.01 6.63
CA ASP A 403 34.76 3.62 7.06
C ASP A 403 35.49 2.89 5.92
N VAL A 404 36.78 3.18 5.80
CA VAL A 404 37.73 2.48 4.92
C VAL A 404 38.85 1.90 5.77
N THR A 405 38.78 0.60 6.06
CA THR A 405 39.77 -0.12 6.85
C THR A 405 40.77 -0.83 5.94
N VAL A 406 42.06 -0.55 6.11
CA VAL A 406 43.17 -1.15 5.36
C VAL A 406 44.17 -1.80 6.32
N ALA A 407 44.61 -3.02 6.00
CA ALA A 407 45.57 -3.77 6.81
C ALA A 407 46.62 -4.51 5.96
N ILE A 408 47.87 -4.49 6.41
CA ILE A 408 48.98 -5.26 5.82
C ILE A 408 49.33 -6.42 6.76
N LYS A 409 49.18 -7.66 6.28
CA LYS A 409 49.45 -8.90 7.02
C LYS A 409 50.57 -9.69 6.36
N LEU A 410 51.54 -10.13 7.16
CA LEU A 410 52.64 -10.99 6.73
C LEU A 410 52.34 -12.44 7.18
N GLY A 411 52.19 -13.35 6.22
CA GLY A 411 51.91 -14.77 6.46
C GLY A 411 50.60 -15.03 7.22
N GLY A 412 50.70 -15.68 8.38
CA GLY A 412 49.60 -15.92 9.33
C GLY A 412 49.74 -15.14 10.64
N TYR A 413 50.61 -14.14 10.69
CA TYR A 413 50.95 -13.40 11.91
C TYR A 413 50.06 -12.16 12.12
N GLU A 414 50.20 -11.54 13.29
CA GLU A 414 49.59 -10.23 13.59
C GLU A 414 49.90 -9.21 12.48
N PRO A 415 48.91 -8.38 12.08
CA PRO A 415 49.10 -7.38 11.03
C PRO A 415 50.25 -6.43 11.40
N LEU A 416 51.07 -6.10 10.41
CA LEU A 416 52.13 -5.11 10.56
C LEU A 416 51.49 -3.71 10.72
N PHE A 417 50.59 -3.38 9.79
CA PHE A 417 49.88 -2.12 9.72
C PHE A 417 48.37 -2.35 9.75
N THR A 418 47.65 -1.51 10.48
CA THR A 418 46.19 -1.40 10.47
C THR A 418 45.77 0.07 10.55
N MET A 419 44.92 0.52 9.64
CA MET A 419 44.32 1.86 9.68
C MET A 419 42.84 1.78 9.31
N SER A 420 42.01 2.58 9.97
CA SER A 420 40.56 2.69 9.72
C SER A 420 40.23 4.16 9.53
N VAL A 421 39.85 4.52 8.31
CA VAL A 421 39.68 5.91 7.86
C VAL A 421 38.20 6.25 7.84
N GLN A 422 37.79 7.21 8.68
CA GLN A 422 36.41 7.67 8.80
C GLN A 422 36.12 8.89 7.93
N GLN A 423 34.82 9.25 7.82
CA GLN A 423 34.26 10.30 6.96
C GLN A 423 35.05 11.61 6.82
N GLN A 424 35.77 12.10 7.85
CA GLN A 424 36.56 13.35 7.73
C GLN A 424 37.77 13.24 6.79
N SER A 425 38.31 12.03 6.63
CA SER A 425 39.43 11.71 5.74
C SER A 425 38.99 10.97 4.47
N ILE A 426 37.69 10.72 4.30
CA ILE A 426 37.07 10.25 3.05
C ILE A 426 36.48 11.47 2.34
N GLN A 427 37.17 11.98 1.32
CA GLN A 427 36.76 13.19 0.62
C GLN A 427 36.08 12.84 -0.71
N PRO A 428 34.85 13.32 -1.00
CA PRO A 428 34.26 13.18 -2.32
C PRO A 428 35.05 14.00 -3.35
N PHE A 429 35.08 13.52 -4.59
CA PHE A 429 35.69 14.25 -5.69
C PHE A 429 34.95 15.57 -5.95
N THR A 430 35.71 16.63 -6.24
CA THR A 430 35.18 17.83 -6.89
C THR A 430 35.12 17.66 -8.41
N GLU A 431 34.45 18.58 -9.10
CA GLU A 431 34.49 18.65 -10.57
C GLU A 431 35.93 18.83 -11.08
N GLU A 432 36.78 19.60 -10.38
CA GLU A 432 38.19 19.80 -10.71
C GLU A 432 39.02 18.50 -10.56
N ASP A 433 38.75 17.68 -9.53
CA ASP A 433 39.41 16.39 -9.34
C ASP A 433 39.02 15.39 -10.45
N TYR A 434 37.78 15.44 -10.93
CA TYR A 434 37.27 14.60 -12.01
C TYR A 434 37.87 15.01 -13.37
N ASP A 435 38.01 16.31 -13.64
CA ASP A 435 38.71 16.82 -14.82
C ASP A 435 40.22 16.48 -14.79
N ASN A 436 40.85 16.49 -13.61
CA ASN A 436 42.23 16.03 -13.42
C ASN A 436 42.37 14.51 -13.70
N LEU A 437 41.44 13.69 -13.20
CA LEU A 437 41.41 12.24 -13.46
C LEU A 437 41.17 11.93 -14.95
N THR A 438 40.22 12.60 -15.61
CA THR A 438 39.95 12.37 -17.03
C THR A 438 41.08 12.87 -17.93
N THR A 439 41.76 13.97 -17.59
CA THR A 439 42.95 14.42 -18.33
C THR A 439 44.16 13.50 -18.10
N GLN A 440 44.33 12.92 -16.91
CA GLN A 440 45.33 11.88 -16.65
C GLN A 440 45.12 10.63 -17.53
N PHE A 441 43.86 10.19 -17.71
CA PHE A 441 43.52 8.96 -18.41
C PHE A 441 43.08 9.11 -19.87
N GLY A 442 42.95 10.34 -20.40
CA GLY A 442 42.41 10.62 -21.74
C GLY A 442 43.10 9.90 -22.91
N ASN A 443 44.35 9.47 -22.74
CA ASN A 443 45.09 8.68 -23.73
C ASN A 443 44.70 7.18 -23.76
N ASN A 444 43.95 6.68 -22.77
CA ASN A 444 43.47 5.30 -22.69
C ASN A 444 41.94 5.26 -22.82
N ALA A 445 41.45 4.84 -23.99
CA ALA A 445 40.02 4.75 -24.26
C ALA A 445 39.25 3.79 -23.33
N VAL A 446 39.90 2.74 -22.82
CA VAL A 446 39.27 1.76 -21.92
C VAL A 446 39.13 2.33 -20.50
N ALA A 447 40.13 3.07 -20.03
CA ALA A 447 40.06 3.84 -18.79
C ALA A 447 38.93 4.88 -18.85
N MET A 448 38.87 5.66 -19.94
CA MET A 448 37.83 6.67 -20.13
C MET A 448 36.42 6.07 -20.18
N GLN A 449 36.24 4.92 -20.86
CA GLN A 449 34.98 4.18 -20.85
C GLN A 449 34.54 3.79 -19.43
N PHE A 450 35.48 3.39 -18.55
CA PHE A 450 35.16 3.11 -17.15
C PHE A 450 34.82 4.39 -16.36
N ILE A 451 35.65 5.43 -16.45
CA ILE A 451 35.47 6.68 -15.69
C ILE A 451 34.11 7.32 -16.00
N THR A 452 33.71 7.36 -17.29
CA THR A 452 32.41 7.93 -17.72
C THR A 452 31.15 7.17 -17.26
N LEU A 453 31.29 6.02 -16.58
CA LEU A 453 30.16 5.35 -15.89
C LEU A 453 29.83 5.98 -14.54
N TYR A 454 30.71 6.82 -14.00
CA TYR A 454 30.62 7.41 -12.67
C TYR A 454 30.55 8.94 -12.77
N SER A 455 29.72 9.56 -11.94
CA SER A 455 29.72 11.00 -11.71
C SER A 455 30.87 11.34 -10.75
N TYR A 456 31.29 12.62 -10.64
CA TYR A 456 32.22 13.01 -9.57
C TYR A 456 31.66 12.69 -8.17
N GLU A 457 30.34 12.84 -7.98
CA GLU A 457 29.64 12.45 -6.76
C GLU A 457 29.83 10.97 -6.37
N ASP A 458 30.08 10.08 -7.33
CA ASP A 458 30.21 8.63 -7.10
C ASP A 458 31.61 8.20 -6.65
N ILE A 459 32.59 9.12 -6.66
CA ILE A 459 34.00 8.83 -6.44
C ILE A 459 34.47 9.54 -5.16
N VAL A 460 35.20 8.80 -4.31
CA VAL A 460 35.82 9.36 -3.10
C VAL A 460 37.31 9.04 -3.04
N THR A 461 38.12 9.95 -2.49
CA THR A 461 39.49 9.67 -2.04
C THR A 461 39.49 9.42 -0.54
N ALA A 462 39.78 8.18 -0.14
CA ALA A 462 40.15 7.87 1.24
C ALA A 462 41.63 8.23 1.44
N ARG A 463 41.90 9.19 2.33
CA ARG A 463 43.25 9.58 2.76
C ARG A 463 43.68 8.68 3.91
N ILE A 464 44.40 7.60 3.60
CA ILE A 464 44.87 6.63 4.60
C ILE A 464 46.17 7.16 5.23
N GLU A 465 46.19 7.37 6.54
CA GLU A 465 47.42 7.75 7.25
C GLU A 465 48.41 6.57 7.28
N GLY A 466 49.70 6.87 7.03
CA GLY A 466 50.77 5.89 6.90
C GLY A 466 51.21 5.24 8.20
N SER A 467 51.05 5.93 9.33
CA SER A 467 51.38 5.38 10.65
C SER A 467 50.27 4.45 11.13
N SER A 468 50.60 3.20 11.49
CA SER A 468 49.61 2.22 11.97
C SER A 468 48.83 2.77 13.17
N GLY A 469 47.50 2.76 13.08
CA GLY A 469 46.58 3.16 14.16
C GLY A 469 46.58 2.17 15.35
N SER A 470 47.36 1.10 15.27
CA SER A 470 47.63 0.22 16.41
C SER A 470 49.12 -0.16 16.52
N VAL A 471 49.59 -0.24 17.78
CA VAL A 471 50.92 -0.76 18.16
C VAL A 471 51.02 -2.25 17.80
N TRP A 472 52.17 -2.70 17.33
CA TRP A 472 52.34 -4.07 16.79
C TRP A 472 52.40 -5.12 17.91
N ARG A 473 51.26 -5.77 18.19
CA ARG A 473 51.06 -6.70 19.33
C ARG A 473 51.67 -8.10 19.17
N ILE A 474 52.71 -8.27 18.35
CA ILE A 474 53.31 -9.60 18.11
C ILE A 474 53.93 -10.20 19.38
N SER A 475 53.72 -11.49 19.61
CA SER A 475 54.34 -12.18 20.75
C SER A 475 55.86 -12.37 20.56
N PRO A 476 56.69 -12.32 21.63
CA PRO A 476 58.12 -12.58 21.54
C PRO A 476 58.55 -13.95 20.96
N PRO A 477 57.80 -15.07 21.10
CA PRO A 477 58.08 -16.27 20.31
C PRO A 477 57.67 -16.10 18.83
N SER A 478 56.48 -15.56 18.53
CA SER A 478 56.04 -15.33 17.14
C SER A 478 57.01 -14.45 16.36
N ARG A 479 57.54 -13.38 16.97
CA ARG A 479 58.54 -12.50 16.32
C ARG A 479 59.82 -13.24 15.93
N ARG A 480 60.29 -14.16 16.79
CA ARG A 480 61.47 -14.98 16.49
C ARG A 480 61.20 -15.97 15.36
N GLU A 481 59.99 -16.53 15.30
CA GLU A 481 59.59 -17.42 14.21
C GLU A 481 59.43 -16.66 12.87
N VAL A 482 58.86 -15.44 12.87
CA VAL A 482 58.85 -14.55 11.67
C VAL A 482 60.27 -14.31 11.16
N ILE A 483 61.21 -13.89 12.03
CA ILE A 483 62.60 -13.62 11.65
C ILE A 483 63.26 -14.88 11.08
N LYS A 484 63.03 -16.04 11.70
CA LYS A 484 63.53 -17.35 11.27
C LYS A 484 62.93 -17.79 9.93
N GLU A 485 61.64 -17.59 9.69
CA GLU A 485 61.00 -17.92 8.41
C GLU A 485 61.50 -17.02 7.28
N LEU A 486 61.59 -15.70 7.51
CA LEU A 486 62.16 -14.76 6.54
C LEU A 486 63.59 -15.16 6.16
N LEU A 487 64.46 -15.46 7.13
CA LEU A 487 65.88 -15.74 6.88
C LEU A 487 66.20 -17.18 6.44
N SER A 488 65.42 -18.19 6.85
CA SER A 488 65.83 -19.60 6.72
C SER A 488 64.79 -20.55 6.13
N SER A 489 63.52 -20.14 5.95
CA SER A 489 62.53 -21.00 5.29
C SER A 489 62.73 -21.00 3.78
N ARG A 490 62.53 -22.17 3.17
CA ARG A 490 62.50 -22.37 1.70
C ARG A 490 61.10 -22.25 1.10
N VAL A 491 60.10 -21.89 1.92
CA VAL A 491 58.71 -21.69 1.49
C VAL A 491 58.47 -20.19 1.24
N ASP A 492 57.64 -19.88 0.24
CA ASP A 492 57.22 -18.52 -0.09
C ASP A 492 56.41 -17.90 1.06
N MET A 493 56.67 -16.63 1.35
CA MET A 493 56.03 -15.94 2.46
C MET A 493 55.06 -14.89 1.92
N THR A 494 53.76 -15.11 2.10
CA THR A 494 52.73 -14.22 1.52
C THR A 494 52.61 -12.91 2.30
N LEU A 495 52.91 -11.78 1.68
CA LEU A 495 52.56 -10.45 2.15
C LEU A 495 51.20 -10.08 1.55
N ARG A 496 50.21 -9.72 2.37
CA ARG A 496 48.85 -9.43 1.91
C ARG A 496 48.40 -8.04 2.34
N LEU A 497 47.92 -7.25 1.39
CA LEU A 497 47.15 -6.04 1.65
C LEU A 497 45.66 -6.43 1.63
N HIS A 498 44.90 -5.99 2.61
CA HIS A 498 43.45 -6.21 2.69
C HIS A 498 42.74 -4.87 2.89
N TRP A 499 41.66 -4.63 2.17
CA TRP A 499 40.80 -3.47 2.32
C TRP A 499 39.35 -3.89 2.60
N ASN A 500 38.66 -3.12 3.43
CA ASN A 500 37.25 -3.30 3.76
C ASN A 500 36.57 -1.92 3.75
N PHE A 501 35.45 -1.82 3.06
CA PHE A 501 34.63 -0.63 2.96
C PHE A 501 33.30 -0.90 3.68
N GLN A 502 32.98 -0.11 4.70
CA GLN A 502 31.67 -0.17 5.37
C GLN A 502 30.73 0.89 4.78
N ARG A 503 29.50 0.52 4.41
CA ARG A 503 28.49 1.40 3.81
C ARG A 503 27.28 1.59 4.71
N ASP A 504 26.59 2.72 4.56
CA ASP A 504 25.37 3.03 5.29
C ASP A 504 24.15 2.34 4.63
N LEU A 505 23.67 1.25 5.22
CA LEU A 505 22.45 0.55 4.75
C LEU A 505 21.20 1.44 4.80
N GLY A 506 21.17 2.50 5.62
CA GLY A 506 20.07 3.46 5.68
C GLY A 506 19.89 4.25 4.38
N ARG A 507 20.96 4.40 3.58
CA ARG A 507 20.91 5.02 2.24
C ARG A 507 20.50 4.04 1.13
N GLY A 508 20.43 2.74 1.44
CA GLY A 508 20.08 1.68 0.50
C GLY A 508 21.25 0.76 0.13
N GLY A 509 20.94 -0.28 -0.64
CA GLY A 509 21.82 -1.44 -0.85
C GLY A 509 21.53 -2.57 0.14
N THR A 510 22.18 -3.72 -0.07
CA THR A 510 21.92 -4.97 0.69
C THR A 510 23.17 -5.55 1.34
N VAL A 511 24.33 -4.90 1.18
CA VAL A 511 25.64 -5.37 1.67
C VAL A 511 26.32 -4.20 2.36
N GLU A 512 26.58 -4.35 3.67
CA GLU A 512 27.23 -3.34 4.50
C GLU A 512 28.75 -3.31 4.28
N HIS A 513 29.39 -4.48 4.25
CA HIS A 513 30.83 -4.61 4.09
C HIS A 513 31.20 -5.14 2.71
N THR A 514 32.04 -4.41 1.97
CA THR A 514 32.63 -4.87 0.71
C THR A 514 34.15 -4.86 0.84
N SER A 515 34.79 -5.99 0.53
CA SER A 515 36.19 -6.23 0.87
C SER A 515 36.89 -7.09 -0.18
N ASP A 516 38.18 -6.88 -0.35
CA ASP A 516 39.04 -7.80 -1.10
C ASP A 516 40.50 -7.67 -0.60
N LYS A 517 41.42 -8.42 -1.22
CA LYS A 517 42.82 -8.48 -0.84
C LYS A 517 43.74 -8.60 -2.07
N HIS A 518 44.89 -7.95 -2.01
CA HIS A 518 46.04 -8.25 -2.85
C HIS A 518 47.06 -9.08 -2.08
N SER A 519 47.83 -9.93 -2.75
CA SER A 519 48.87 -10.73 -2.09
C SER A 519 50.07 -11.04 -2.97
N ILE A 520 51.26 -10.69 -2.48
CA ILE A 520 52.54 -10.93 -3.12
C ILE A 520 53.26 -12.09 -2.42
N ASN A 521 53.86 -12.99 -3.21
CA ASN A 521 54.70 -14.07 -2.73
C ASN A 521 56.15 -13.58 -2.56
N LEU A 522 56.67 -13.54 -1.32
CA LEU A 522 58.07 -13.22 -1.07
C LEU A 522 58.92 -14.48 -1.20
N GLU A 523 59.46 -14.71 -2.39
CA GLU A 523 60.32 -15.86 -2.71
C GLU A 523 61.57 -15.95 -1.81
N PRO A 524 62.11 -17.16 -1.53
CA PRO A 524 63.36 -17.35 -0.80
C PRO A 524 64.54 -16.65 -1.48
N GLY A 525 65.19 -15.72 -0.78
CA GLY A 525 66.30 -14.93 -1.31
C GLY A 525 65.92 -13.60 -1.97
N SER A 526 64.63 -13.25 -2.04
CA SER A 526 64.19 -11.91 -2.46
C SER A 526 64.73 -10.81 -1.53
N PRO A 527 65.11 -9.62 -2.05
CA PRO A 527 65.73 -8.57 -1.24
C PRO A 527 64.77 -8.05 -0.16
N VAL A 528 63.49 -7.88 -0.49
CA VAL A 528 62.41 -7.49 0.43
C VAL A 528 62.36 -8.39 1.67
N ARG A 529 62.56 -9.70 1.50
CA ARG A 529 62.51 -10.71 2.57
C ARG A 529 63.72 -10.59 3.51
N ALA A 530 64.91 -10.35 2.96
CA ALA A 530 66.13 -10.10 3.74
C ALA A 530 66.07 -8.74 4.47
N ASP A 531 65.60 -7.70 3.80
CA ASP A 531 65.50 -6.35 4.35
C ASP A 531 64.46 -6.28 5.49
N LEU A 532 63.27 -6.89 5.33
CA LEU A 532 62.28 -7.01 6.41
C LEU A 532 62.85 -7.75 7.63
N ALA A 533 63.62 -8.82 7.43
CA ALA A 533 64.29 -9.50 8.54
C ALA A 533 65.32 -8.59 9.24
N SER A 534 66.07 -7.78 8.48
CA SER A 534 67.07 -6.86 9.05
C SER A 534 66.44 -5.71 9.86
N LEU A 535 65.27 -5.19 9.46
CA LEU A 535 64.47 -4.26 10.29
C LEU A 535 64.01 -4.93 11.60
N LEU A 536 63.48 -6.15 11.51
CA LEU A 536 62.93 -6.87 12.67
C LEU A 536 63.99 -7.22 13.72
N VAL A 537 65.21 -7.53 13.27
CA VAL A 537 66.41 -7.72 14.11
C VAL A 537 66.98 -6.39 14.61
N GLY A 538 66.75 -5.28 13.89
CA GLY A 538 67.27 -3.95 14.23
C GLY A 538 68.68 -3.68 13.69
N ASN A 539 69.12 -4.40 12.66
CA ASN A 539 70.40 -4.20 11.98
C ASN A 539 70.31 -3.17 10.82
N ARG A 540 69.10 -2.74 10.47
CA ARG A 540 68.78 -1.73 9.45
C ARG A 540 67.78 -0.74 10.04
N THR A 541 67.91 0.53 9.68
CA THR A 541 66.95 1.61 9.99
C THR A 541 66.17 2.09 8.77
N ASP A 542 66.73 1.89 7.57
CA ASP A 542 66.17 2.43 6.33
C ASP A 542 64.91 1.65 5.90
N PRO A 543 63.85 2.32 5.39
CA PRO A 543 62.62 1.64 4.96
C PRO A 543 62.85 0.56 3.90
N VAL A 544 61.95 -0.42 3.83
CA VAL A 544 61.99 -1.52 2.85
C VAL A 544 60.97 -1.27 1.75
N ARG A 545 61.43 -1.08 0.51
CA ARG A 545 60.56 -0.93 -0.67
C ARG A 545 59.94 -2.28 -1.04
N VAL A 546 58.61 -2.37 -0.97
CA VAL A 546 57.80 -3.48 -1.47
C VAL A 546 57.19 -3.04 -2.80
N PRO A 547 57.50 -3.72 -3.93
CA PRO A 547 56.94 -3.36 -5.22
C PRO A 547 55.46 -3.76 -5.34
N HIS A 548 54.70 -3.03 -6.16
CA HIS A 548 53.38 -3.44 -6.67
C HIS A 548 52.34 -3.91 -5.63
N ILE A 549 52.36 -3.34 -4.42
CA ILE A 549 51.51 -3.79 -3.29
C ILE A 549 50.24 -2.96 -3.10
N PHE A 550 50.21 -1.70 -3.53
CA PHE A 550 49.08 -0.78 -3.25
C PHE A 550 48.29 -0.39 -4.52
N PRO A 551 47.07 -0.94 -4.72
CA PRO A 551 46.15 -0.47 -5.74
C PRO A 551 45.51 0.85 -5.31
N ASN A 552 45.78 1.93 -6.04
CA ASN A 552 45.26 3.26 -5.74
C ASN A 552 43.86 3.55 -6.33
N PHE A 553 43.38 2.70 -7.24
CA PHE A 553 42.03 2.73 -7.82
C PHE A 553 41.29 1.41 -7.55
N ILE A 554 40.18 1.48 -6.80
CA ILE A 554 39.36 0.32 -6.42
C ILE A 554 37.88 0.60 -6.70
N ARG A 555 37.13 -0.40 -7.18
CA ARG A 555 35.67 -0.33 -7.29
C ARG A 555 35.03 -0.91 -6.03
N ALA A 556 34.07 -0.18 -5.46
CA ALA A 556 33.14 -0.66 -4.44
C ALA A 556 31.78 -0.94 -5.12
N PRO A 557 31.52 -2.17 -5.58
CA PRO A 557 30.23 -2.54 -6.14
C PRO A 557 29.19 -2.77 -5.03
N ASN A 558 27.95 -3.07 -5.43
CA ASN A 558 26.87 -3.43 -4.49
C ASN A 558 26.93 -4.88 -3.98
N GLY A 559 27.98 -5.63 -4.32
CA GLY A 559 28.28 -6.98 -3.83
C GLY A 559 29.51 -6.99 -2.92
N ALA A 560 29.74 -8.10 -2.21
CA ALA A 560 30.75 -8.18 -1.16
C ALA A 560 32.23 -8.10 -1.61
N GLU A 561 32.53 -8.25 -2.91
CA GLU A 561 33.90 -8.24 -3.46
C GLU A 561 34.27 -6.85 -4.01
N ALA A 562 35.25 -6.18 -3.41
CA ALA A 562 35.68 -4.83 -3.78
C ALA A 562 36.97 -4.85 -4.63
N LYS A 563 36.85 -5.08 -5.95
CA LYS A 563 38.01 -5.37 -6.81
C LYS A 563 38.75 -4.11 -7.33
N PRO A 564 40.09 -4.16 -7.52
CA PRO A 564 40.85 -3.10 -8.18
C PRO A 564 40.37 -2.88 -9.63
N VAL A 565 40.46 -1.64 -10.12
CA VAL A 565 39.99 -1.30 -11.47
C VAL A 565 41.06 -1.59 -12.53
N SER A 566 41.11 -2.82 -13.04
CA SER A 566 42.06 -3.26 -14.08
C SER A 566 42.18 -2.29 -15.26
N GLN A 567 41.08 -1.67 -15.68
CA GLN A 567 41.02 -0.72 -16.79
C GLN A 567 41.89 0.54 -16.60
N LEU A 568 42.23 0.88 -15.35
CA LEU A 568 43.06 2.05 -14.97
C LEU A 568 44.54 1.70 -14.79
N TYR A 569 44.89 0.43 -14.70
CA TYR A 569 46.28 -0.02 -14.54
C TYR A 569 46.92 -0.38 -15.89
N LYS A 570 48.26 -0.36 -15.94
CA LYS A 570 49.05 -0.87 -17.06
C LYS A 570 49.67 -2.18 -16.62
N GLY A 571 49.19 -3.30 -17.16
CA GLY A 571 49.65 -4.64 -16.76
C GLY A 571 48.99 -5.19 -15.49
N ASP A 572 47.73 -4.80 -15.21
CA ASP A 572 46.97 -5.17 -14.01
C ASP A 572 47.75 -4.96 -12.70
N GLU A 573 48.35 -6.01 -12.13
CA GLU A 573 49.12 -5.95 -10.88
C GLU A 573 50.45 -5.18 -11.03
N GLU A 574 51.09 -5.20 -12.21
CA GLU A 574 52.32 -4.42 -12.49
C GLU A 574 52.07 -2.89 -12.43
N GLY A 575 50.81 -2.46 -12.50
CA GLY A 575 50.42 -1.06 -12.39
C GLY A 575 50.25 -0.56 -10.95
N TYR A 576 50.35 -1.43 -9.94
CA TYR A 576 50.15 -1.05 -8.54
C TYR A 576 51.36 -0.29 -7.98
N GLN A 577 51.13 0.54 -6.97
CA GLN A 577 52.15 1.41 -6.40
C GLN A 577 53.06 0.66 -5.42
N ASP A 578 54.33 1.08 -5.43
CA ASP A 578 55.36 0.63 -4.50
C ASP A 578 55.20 1.35 -3.15
N VAL A 579 55.26 0.58 -2.06
CA VAL A 579 55.16 1.09 -0.68
C VAL A 579 56.43 0.76 0.08
N THR A 580 56.97 1.74 0.80
CA THR A 580 58.03 1.50 1.77
C THR A 580 57.44 1.16 3.13
N LEU A 581 57.95 0.10 3.76
CA LEU A 581 57.61 -0.31 5.12
C LEU A 581 58.75 0.06 6.07
N SER A 582 58.43 0.72 7.18
CA SER A 582 59.39 1.05 8.23
C SER A 582 58.88 0.63 9.61
N LEU A 583 59.80 0.32 10.53
CA LEU A 583 59.50 -0.14 11.88
C LEU A 583 59.88 0.95 12.89
N MET A 584 58.89 1.77 13.25
CA MET A 584 59.03 2.82 14.25
C MET A 584 59.08 2.20 15.65
N LYS A 585 59.92 2.77 16.53
CA LYS A 585 60.12 2.29 17.89
C LYS A 585 60.25 3.47 18.84
N ASP A 586 59.51 3.44 19.94
CA ASP A 586 59.62 4.42 21.01
C ASP A 586 59.80 3.73 22.37
N ARG A 587 60.48 4.43 23.28
CA ARG A 587 60.76 3.99 24.63
C ARG A 587 59.86 4.74 25.59
N SER A 588 58.78 4.07 26.02
CA SER A 588 57.83 4.59 27.00
C SER A 588 58.54 5.23 28.20
N LEU A 589 58.21 6.49 28.47
CA LEU A 589 58.76 7.29 29.56
C LEU A 589 58.49 6.64 30.93
N ASP A 590 57.37 5.94 31.07
CA ASP A 590 56.94 5.23 32.29
C ASP A 590 57.59 3.83 32.44
N GLY A 591 58.62 3.53 31.65
CA GLY A 591 59.39 2.27 31.75
C GLY A 591 58.65 1.03 31.24
N SER A 592 57.46 1.19 30.64
CA SER A 592 56.58 0.11 30.18
C SER A 592 57.04 -0.55 28.86
N GLY A 593 58.30 -0.98 28.80
CA GLY A 593 58.91 -1.63 27.63
C GLY A 593 59.21 -0.69 26.46
N MET A 594 59.62 -1.30 25.35
CA MET A 594 59.74 -0.64 24.05
C MET A 594 58.46 -0.90 23.26
N GLN A 595 57.82 0.16 22.76
CA GLN A 595 56.67 0.04 21.86
C GLN A 595 57.16 0.11 20.43
N GLU A 596 56.65 -0.76 19.57
CA GLU A 596 56.96 -0.77 18.13
C GLU A 596 55.66 -0.71 17.32
N TRP A 597 55.66 0.04 16.23
CA TRP A 597 54.57 0.09 15.25
C TRP A 597 55.15 0.24 13.85
N TRP A 598 54.36 -0.07 12.84
CA TRP A 598 54.77 0.09 11.44
C TRP A 598 54.26 1.40 10.87
N ASP A 599 55.10 2.03 10.06
CA ASP A 599 54.80 3.25 9.32
C ASP A 599 55.08 3.02 7.83
N ILE A 600 54.10 3.37 6.98
CA ILE A 600 54.07 3.03 5.55
C ILE A 600 53.94 4.29 4.70
N SER A 601 54.65 4.35 3.57
CA SER A 601 54.60 5.51 2.66
C SER A 601 54.84 5.11 1.20
N ILE A 602 54.33 5.88 0.25
CA ILE A 602 54.51 5.61 -1.20
C ILE A 602 55.97 5.87 -1.58
N ALA A 603 56.60 4.89 -2.22
CA ALA A 603 58.05 4.87 -2.42
C ALA A 603 58.59 5.98 -3.34
N ASP A 604 57.82 6.33 -4.38
CA ASP A 604 58.18 7.36 -5.36
C ASP A 604 57.41 8.68 -5.14
N CYS A 605 57.13 9.00 -3.87
CA CYS A 605 56.46 10.25 -3.50
C CYS A 605 57.36 11.49 -3.74
N ASP A 606 56.78 12.54 -4.32
CA ASP A 606 57.42 13.83 -4.54
C ASP A 606 57.49 14.64 -3.23
N PRO A 607 58.69 14.82 -2.63
CA PRO A 607 58.83 15.48 -1.32
C PRO A 607 58.50 16.97 -1.38
N SER A 608 58.39 17.59 -2.57
CA SER A 608 58.04 19.01 -2.71
C SER A 608 56.57 19.32 -2.43
N LYS A 609 55.69 18.30 -2.51
CA LYS A 609 54.23 18.45 -2.34
C LYS A 609 53.77 18.26 -0.90
N GLY A 610 54.59 17.60 -0.06
CA GLY A 610 54.23 17.22 1.30
C GLY A 610 53.24 16.06 1.37
N GLY A 611 53.14 15.41 2.54
CA GLY A 611 52.13 14.38 2.79
C GLY A 611 52.48 12.95 2.31
N CYS A 612 53.75 12.60 2.08
CA CYS A 612 54.13 11.24 1.68
C CYS A 612 53.75 10.13 2.67
N GLY A 613 53.50 10.47 3.93
CA GLY A 613 52.89 9.59 4.95
C GLY A 613 51.36 9.52 4.87
N VAL A 614 50.75 9.83 3.72
CA VAL A 614 49.32 9.66 3.43
C VAL A 614 49.17 8.95 2.09
N LEU A 615 48.42 7.87 2.07
CA LEU A 615 48.17 7.04 0.90
C LEU A 615 46.75 7.32 0.37
N PRO A 616 46.59 8.05 -0.76
CA PRO A 616 45.29 8.30 -1.34
C PRO A 616 44.77 7.06 -2.09
N MET A 617 43.64 6.53 -1.64
CA MET A 617 42.90 5.46 -2.31
C MET A 617 41.63 6.03 -2.93
N VAL A 618 41.53 5.98 -4.26
CA VAL A 618 40.37 6.42 -5.05
C VAL A 618 39.39 5.25 -5.17
N ILE A 619 38.17 5.45 -4.66
CA ILE A 619 37.12 4.43 -4.56
C ILE A 619 35.95 4.86 -5.44
N PHE A 620 35.64 4.07 -6.46
CA PHE A 620 34.47 4.23 -7.32
C PHE A 620 33.29 3.48 -6.70
N SER A 621 32.28 4.19 -6.20
CA SER A 621 31.10 3.60 -5.57
C SER A 621 29.97 3.40 -6.59
N ASP A 622 29.55 2.15 -6.80
CA ASP A 622 28.30 1.89 -7.52
C ASP A 622 27.10 2.49 -6.77
N LYS A 623 26.20 3.18 -7.48
CA LYS A 623 24.92 3.68 -6.94
C LYS A 623 24.02 2.52 -6.47
N VAL A 624 23.31 2.73 -5.37
CA VAL A 624 22.39 1.74 -4.77
C VAL A 624 20.92 2.07 -5.07
N SER A 625 20.07 1.05 -5.10
CA SER A 625 18.62 1.28 -4.97
C SER A 625 18.29 1.74 -3.55
N PRO A 626 17.38 2.72 -3.35
CA PRO A 626 16.89 3.05 -2.02
C PRO A 626 16.18 1.84 -1.38
N PRO A 627 16.12 1.74 -0.04
CA PRO A 627 15.69 0.53 0.65
C PRO A 627 14.26 0.10 0.28
N SER A 628 13.35 1.05 0.04
CA SER A 628 11.97 0.80 -0.43
C SER A 628 11.88 0.11 -1.81
N LEU A 629 12.92 0.22 -2.65
CA LEU A 629 13.04 -0.46 -3.93
C LEU A 629 13.99 -1.68 -3.88
N GLY A 630 14.53 -2.03 -2.71
CA GLY A 630 15.48 -3.14 -2.52
C GLY A 630 14.92 -4.50 -2.96
N PHE A 631 13.63 -4.77 -2.69
CA PHE A 631 12.91 -5.97 -3.17
C PHE A 631 12.94 -6.12 -4.70
N LEU A 632 13.06 -5.00 -5.43
CA LEU A 632 13.07 -4.94 -6.89
C LEU A 632 14.48 -5.03 -7.49
N ALA A 633 15.56 -5.08 -6.68
CA ALA A 633 16.93 -5.14 -7.18
C ALA A 633 17.29 -6.50 -7.84
N GLY A 634 16.68 -7.60 -7.39
CA GLY A 634 16.98 -8.96 -7.86
C GLY A 634 16.06 -9.51 -8.97
N TYR A 635 15.97 -10.85 -9.05
CA TYR A 635 15.07 -11.58 -9.96
C TYR A 635 13.57 -11.33 -9.70
N GLY A 636 13.20 -10.75 -8.55
CA GLY A 636 11.80 -10.47 -8.17
C GLY A 636 11.03 -9.64 -9.21
N ILE A 637 11.69 -8.68 -9.86
CA ILE A 637 11.09 -7.93 -10.98
C ILE A 637 10.64 -8.86 -12.10
N MET A 638 11.48 -9.82 -12.53
CA MET A 638 11.14 -10.69 -13.66
C MET A 638 10.00 -11.63 -13.31
N GLY A 639 9.95 -12.12 -12.07
CA GLY A 639 8.80 -12.88 -11.56
C GLY A 639 7.51 -12.06 -11.55
N LEU A 640 7.57 -10.80 -11.08
CA LEU A 640 6.42 -9.89 -11.06
C LEU A 640 5.95 -9.49 -12.46
N TYR A 641 6.89 -9.22 -13.38
CA TYR A 641 6.58 -8.96 -14.79
C TYR A 641 5.85 -10.14 -15.43
N VAL A 642 6.41 -11.35 -15.30
CA VAL A 642 5.81 -12.56 -15.86
C VAL A 642 4.44 -12.86 -15.23
N SER A 643 4.28 -12.68 -13.91
CA SER A 643 2.98 -12.92 -13.27
C SER A 643 1.91 -11.90 -13.72
N VAL A 644 2.23 -10.62 -13.80
CA VAL A 644 1.32 -9.58 -14.31
C VAL A 644 0.92 -9.84 -15.77
N VAL A 645 1.88 -10.15 -16.64
CA VAL A 645 1.59 -10.44 -18.06
C VAL A 645 0.78 -11.72 -18.23
N LEU A 646 1.05 -12.78 -17.46
CA LEU A 646 0.25 -14.02 -17.49
C LEU A 646 -1.17 -13.80 -16.95
N VAL A 647 -1.34 -13.02 -15.88
CA VAL A 647 -2.67 -12.69 -15.32
C VAL A 647 -3.49 -11.87 -16.31
N ILE A 648 -2.93 -10.79 -16.86
CA ILE A 648 -3.62 -9.98 -17.88
C ILE A 648 -3.89 -10.81 -19.15
N GLY A 649 -2.93 -11.63 -19.58
CA GLY A 649 -3.10 -12.56 -20.70
C GLY A 649 -4.23 -13.57 -20.49
N LYS A 650 -4.42 -14.07 -19.25
CA LYS A 650 -5.56 -14.94 -18.89
C LYS A 650 -6.88 -14.18 -18.97
N PHE A 651 -6.96 -12.95 -18.45
CA PHE A 651 -8.17 -12.12 -18.57
C PHE A 651 -8.51 -11.81 -20.04
N VAL A 652 -7.52 -11.39 -20.84
CA VAL A 652 -7.68 -11.15 -22.29
C VAL A 652 -8.15 -12.42 -23.01
N ARG A 653 -7.66 -13.61 -22.62
CA ARG A 653 -8.11 -14.88 -23.19
C ARG A 653 -9.58 -15.19 -22.87
N GLY A 654 -10.06 -14.88 -21.67
CA GLY A 654 -11.47 -15.08 -21.28
C GLY A 654 -12.43 -14.38 -22.25
N PHE A 655 -12.19 -13.09 -22.52
CA PHE A 655 -12.98 -12.26 -23.45
C PHE A 655 -13.09 -12.83 -24.88
N PHE A 656 -12.14 -13.67 -25.33
CA PHE A 656 -12.20 -14.29 -26.66
C PHE A 656 -12.64 -15.77 -26.65
N SER A 657 -12.46 -16.48 -25.53
CA SER A 657 -12.62 -17.93 -25.46
C SER A 657 -14.02 -18.40 -25.02
N GLU A 658 -14.79 -17.53 -24.36
CA GLU A 658 -16.05 -17.92 -23.70
C GLU A 658 -17.32 -17.47 -24.45
N ILE A 659 -17.16 -16.65 -25.51
CA ILE A 659 -18.24 -16.08 -26.34
C ILE A 659 -19.20 -17.16 -26.87
N SER A 660 -18.72 -18.37 -27.15
CA SER A 660 -19.57 -19.46 -27.67
C SER A 660 -20.70 -19.87 -26.74
N TYR A 661 -20.55 -19.67 -25.43
CA TYR A 661 -21.58 -19.99 -24.44
C TYR A 661 -22.60 -18.85 -24.25
N SER A 662 -22.21 -17.60 -24.52
CA SER A 662 -23.08 -16.42 -24.33
C SER A 662 -24.02 -16.17 -25.51
N ILE A 663 -23.74 -16.70 -26.72
CA ILE A 663 -24.52 -16.50 -27.95
C ILE A 663 -26.03 -16.63 -27.73
N MET A 664 -26.46 -17.67 -26.99
CA MET A 664 -27.87 -17.99 -26.76
C MET A 664 -28.63 -16.95 -25.90
N PHE A 665 -27.92 -16.07 -25.20
CA PHE A 665 -28.46 -15.00 -24.37
C PHE A 665 -28.17 -13.60 -24.94
N GLU A 666 -27.11 -13.45 -25.74
CA GLU A 666 -26.70 -12.17 -26.31
C GLU A 666 -27.34 -11.87 -27.69
N GLU A 667 -27.39 -12.84 -28.61
CA GLU A 667 -27.86 -12.60 -29.99
C GLU A 667 -29.38 -12.74 -30.15
N LEU A 668 -30.10 -11.92 -29.38
CA LEU A 668 -31.55 -11.83 -29.41
C LEU A 668 -32.00 -10.77 -30.45
N PRO A 669 -32.89 -11.09 -31.42
CA PRO A 669 -33.33 -10.13 -32.43
C PRO A 669 -34.18 -8.98 -31.86
N CYS A 670 -35.15 -9.31 -31.01
CA CYS A 670 -36.07 -8.35 -30.38
C CYS A 670 -36.23 -8.64 -28.88
N ALA A 671 -35.50 -7.89 -28.06
CA ALA A 671 -35.49 -8.05 -26.60
C ALA A 671 -36.69 -7.39 -25.89
N ASP A 672 -37.50 -6.61 -26.60
CA ASP A 672 -38.55 -5.72 -26.08
C ASP A 672 -39.54 -6.40 -25.12
N ARG A 673 -39.91 -7.67 -25.39
CA ARG A 673 -40.85 -8.41 -24.53
C ARG A 673 -40.22 -8.89 -23.22
N ILE A 674 -38.90 -9.13 -23.21
CA ILE A 674 -38.14 -9.50 -22.00
C ILE A 674 -37.89 -8.24 -21.18
N LEU A 675 -37.45 -7.17 -21.84
CA LEU A 675 -37.26 -5.86 -21.21
C LEU A 675 -38.56 -5.37 -20.56
N LYS A 676 -39.71 -5.52 -21.24
CA LYS A 676 -41.01 -5.22 -20.63
C LYS A 676 -41.26 -6.07 -19.38
N LEU A 677 -41.07 -7.39 -19.44
CA LEU A 677 -41.26 -8.28 -18.28
C LEU A 677 -40.39 -7.83 -17.07
N CYS A 678 -39.14 -7.44 -17.31
CA CYS A 678 -38.27 -6.90 -16.27
C CYS A 678 -38.78 -5.55 -15.72
N THR A 679 -39.26 -4.64 -16.57
CA THR A 679 -39.87 -3.37 -16.08
C THR A 679 -41.21 -3.57 -15.38
N ASP A 680 -41.98 -4.60 -15.76
CA ASP A 680 -43.24 -4.96 -15.10
C ASP A 680 -42.94 -5.50 -13.68
N ILE A 681 -41.89 -6.33 -13.49
CA ILE A 681 -41.41 -6.77 -12.16
C ILE A 681 -41.03 -5.55 -11.28
N VAL A 682 -40.23 -4.61 -11.81
CA VAL A 682 -39.83 -3.40 -11.07
C VAL A 682 -41.04 -2.52 -10.72
N LEU A 683 -42.04 -2.44 -11.60
CA LEU A 683 -43.28 -1.70 -11.34
C LEU A 683 -44.13 -2.35 -10.25
N VAL A 684 -44.25 -3.69 -10.25
CA VAL A 684 -44.99 -4.47 -9.24
C VAL A 684 -44.32 -4.39 -7.86
N ARG A 685 -42.98 -4.37 -7.83
CA ARG A 685 -42.21 -4.08 -6.62
C ARG A 685 -42.41 -2.63 -6.13
N GLU A 686 -42.63 -1.66 -7.02
CA GLU A 686 -42.99 -0.28 -6.64
C GLU A 686 -44.44 -0.12 -6.14
N THR A 687 -45.38 -1.01 -6.51
CA THR A 687 -46.76 -1.01 -5.99
C THR A 687 -46.94 -1.86 -4.72
N GLY A 688 -46.05 -2.82 -4.47
CA GLY A 688 -46.12 -3.72 -3.31
C GLY A 688 -47.00 -4.95 -3.53
N GLU A 689 -47.36 -5.28 -4.77
CA GLU A 689 -48.14 -6.47 -5.12
C GLU A 689 -47.24 -7.72 -5.19
N LEU A 690 -46.67 -8.10 -4.04
CA LEU A 690 -45.55 -9.06 -3.95
C LEU A 690 -45.86 -10.47 -4.47
N GLU A 691 -47.12 -10.91 -4.46
CA GLU A 691 -47.53 -12.19 -5.08
C GLU A 691 -47.28 -12.19 -6.59
N LEU A 692 -47.56 -11.07 -7.25
CA LEU A 692 -47.35 -10.88 -8.69
C LEU A 692 -45.85 -10.70 -9.02
N GLU A 693 -45.02 -10.25 -8.07
CA GLU A 693 -43.55 -10.29 -8.23
C GLU A 693 -43.05 -11.73 -8.37
N GLU A 694 -43.53 -12.66 -7.54
CA GLU A 694 -43.13 -14.07 -7.62
C GLU A 694 -43.61 -14.76 -8.91
N GLU A 695 -44.83 -14.47 -9.37
CA GLU A 695 -45.34 -15.00 -10.64
C GLU A 695 -44.50 -14.50 -11.84
N LEU A 696 -44.23 -13.19 -11.91
CA LEU A 696 -43.46 -12.60 -13.00
C LEU A 696 -41.99 -13.01 -12.96
N TYR A 697 -41.39 -13.17 -11.78
CA TYR A 697 -40.06 -13.73 -11.61
C TYR A 697 -39.99 -15.20 -12.06
N SER A 698 -40.94 -16.03 -11.63
CA SER A 698 -41.03 -17.45 -12.03
C SER A 698 -41.14 -17.61 -13.55
N LYS A 699 -41.92 -16.72 -14.18
CA LYS A 699 -42.06 -16.62 -15.64
C LYS A 699 -40.77 -16.18 -16.35
N LEU A 700 -40.00 -15.26 -15.76
CA LEU A 700 -38.70 -14.85 -16.28
C LEU A 700 -37.67 -16.00 -16.20
N ILE A 701 -37.61 -16.71 -15.07
CA ILE A 701 -36.73 -17.88 -14.89
C ILE A 701 -37.12 -19.04 -15.83
N PHE A 702 -38.42 -19.28 -16.04
CA PHE A 702 -38.87 -20.27 -17.03
C PHE A 702 -38.43 -19.91 -18.46
N LEU A 703 -38.46 -18.62 -18.82
CA LEU A 703 -37.98 -18.15 -20.12
C LEU A 703 -36.47 -18.36 -20.29
N TYR A 704 -35.68 -18.09 -19.26
CA TYR A 704 -34.22 -18.31 -19.29
C TYR A 704 -33.80 -19.79 -19.20
N ARG A 705 -34.65 -20.65 -18.61
CA ARG A 705 -34.46 -22.12 -18.61
C ARG A 705 -34.75 -22.81 -19.95
N SER A 706 -35.49 -22.17 -20.87
CA SER A 706 -35.91 -22.77 -22.13
C SER A 706 -35.47 -21.95 -23.35
N PRO A 707 -34.33 -22.29 -24.00
CA PRO A 707 -33.83 -21.57 -25.16
C PRO A 707 -34.82 -21.53 -26.33
N GLU A 708 -35.57 -22.62 -26.55
CA GLU A 708 -36.67 -22.63 -27.52
C GLU A 708 -37.73 -21.58 -27.22
N THR A 709 -38.14 -21.44 -25.96
CA THR A 709 -39.14 -20.46 -25.54
C THR A 709 -38.58 -19.05 -25.71
N MET A 710 -37.30 -18.83 -25.39
CA MET A 710 -36.62 -17.56 -25.62
C MET A 710 -36.61 -17.16 -27.11
N ILE A 711 -36.30 -18.10 -28.03
CA ILE A 711 -36.35 -17.86 -29.48
C ILE A 711 -37.78 -17.54 -29.93
N LYS A 712 -38.79 -18.30 -29.47
CA LYS A 712 -40.21 -18.06 -29.76
C LYS A 712 -40.69 -16.68 -29.24
N TRP A 713 -40.09 -16.18 -28.15
CA TRP A 713 -40.45 -14.91 -27.52
C TRP A 713 -39.72 -13.69 -28.11
N THR A 714 -38.47 -13.85 -28.54
CA THR A 714 -37.60 -12.77 -29.06
C THR A 714 -37.62 -12.61 -30.58
N ARG A 715 -38.38 -13.45 -31.29
CA ARG A 715 -38.67 -13.25 -32.71
C ARG A 715 -39.26 -11.85 -32.96
N GLU A 716 -38.69 -11.17 -33.95
CA GLU A 716 -39.19 -9.89 -34.46
C GLU A 716 -40.62 -10.04 -34.96
N LYS A 717 -41.44 -8.98 -34.83
CA LYS A 717 -42.79 -8.98 -35.40
C LYS A 717 -42.68 -8.57 -36.86
N ASP A 718 -43.00 -9.51 -37.74
CA ASP A 718 -43.26 -9.29 -39.17
C ASP A 718 -44.47 -8.34 -39.37
#